data_AF-A0A495SE16-F1
#
_entry.id   AF-A0A495SE16-F1
#
_cell.length_a   1.000
_cell.length_b   1.000
_cell.length_c   1.000
_cell.angle_alpha   90.00
_cell.angle_beta   90.00
_cell.angle_gamma   90.00
#
_symmetry.space_group_name_H-M   'P 1'
#
loop_
_entity.id
_entity.type
_entity.pdbx_description
1 polymer ?
#
loop_
_entity_poly.entity_id
_entity_poly.type
_entity_poly.pdbx_seq_one_letter_code
_entity_poly.pdbx_strand_id
1 'polypeptide(L)'
;MIGMLLITGISFAQTDRLWSEGTQKTSSEIFENKTNINDPKIYKLDFNGLKNALARAPKRLAAGEKSEIIISFPNSEGRMENFKVRENSNFEPELAAKYPDIKSYVGEGLENPNSTIYFSISSLGLSSMEIYGDKSAVFIEPYTKDLSTYVVYKKSDKKDNLNKFECTVIDVAQKGVANSNVTARPNADDALLRTFRLALSCTGEYATYFGGTKAQALAAMNNTMTRVNGVFEKDFASRMVLIANNDAVIYTNASTDPYSAASSMSNWNSQLQSTLTSVIGEANYDVGHLFGASGGGGNAGCIGCICTNGSKGSGYTSPADAIPSGDNFDIDYVAHELGHQFGGNHTFSMNNEGTGVNMEPGSGSTIMGYAGITSQDIQPHSDAFFHAVSIQQITNNIKAKTCSVNTATGNSIPTANAGSDYTIPKGTPFMLTGTGTDANGDSLTYIWEQMDNASSSQTGASSAASATKASGPTFRSWTPTTSPTRYFPRMASVLAGATTTAGSEITVEALSNVARTLNFRFTVRDNRAGGSGNNSDDAVITVNGTAGPFSVSSQNSATSYTGGSSQTVTWNVAGTTANGVNAANVDILWSTDSGNTWTTILAATPNDGTQTVTIPNASTTTGRIMVKGSNHIFFDVNNANITVNASSGTDTVAPTAPTLTASGTTSTSTNLSWSGATDNVGVTGYDVFQGASLIGSTASTSYTVTSLTPSTTYTFTVKAKDAAGNVSAASNSVSVTTLAGTTVTYCSAAATNTSDERIGNVKFGTINNTSTGTAGYEDFTSVSTNVTRGSAYTISVTPVWTSTTYSEAYSVYIDYNKDGDFTDSGELAWTKAGSTTTPATGSITIPATATVGTTRMRVMMKYSSAPTSSCGTYTYGQVEDYTLNIVSAGKGTDMPDTGDLIADIKVYPNPAKDILHISNTTSEEYKIFDMGGKLISSGKLERGSVNVNNLIKGVYMIKIGESTKRFIKN
;
A
#
# COMPACT_ATOMS: atom_id res chain seq x y z
N MET A 1 -12.28 2.73 56.32
CA MET A 1 -10.97 3.17 55.78
C MET A 1 -10.81 2.53 54.41
N ILE A 2 -11.05 3.31 53.36
CA ILE A 2 -10.96 2.88 51.96
C ILE A 2 -9.51 3.10 51.53
N GLY A 3 -8.81 2.02 51.21
CA GLY A 3 -7.42 2.05 50.71
C GLY A 3 -7.41 2.42 49.23
N MET A 4 -6.83 3.57 48.93
CA MET A 4 -6.69 4.12 47.58
C MET A 4 -5.51 3.44 46.89
N LEU A 5 -5.81 2.61 45.88
CA LEU A 5 -4.81 1.97 45.01
C LEU A 5 -4.38 2.99 43.94
N LEU A 6 -3.17 3.53 44.08
CA LEU A 6 -2.55 4.42 43.08
C LEU A 6 -2.09 3.58 41.88
N ILE A 7 -2.88 3.63 40.80
CA ILE A 7 -2.48 3.13 39.48
C ILE A 7 -1.68 4.26 38.82
N THR A 8 -0.37 4.08 38.68
CA THR A 8 0.48 4.95 37.85
C THR A 8 0.18 4.67 36.39
N GLY A 9 -0.62 5.53 35.76
CA GLY A 9 -0.81 5.53 34.32
C GLY A 9 0.46 6.02 33.62
N ILE A 10 1.05 5.18 32.79
CA ILE A 10 2.10 5.57 31.83
C ILE A 10 1.39 6.30 30.69
N SER A 11 1.52 7.62 30.62
CA SER A 11 1.01 8.44 29.52
C SER A 11 2.05 8.49 28.39
N PHE A 12 1.73 7.88 27.25
CA PHE A 12 2.46 8.09 25.99
C PHE A 12 2.11 9.48 25.46
N ALA A 13 3.10 10.36 25.28
CA ALA A 13 2.91 11.64 24.62
C ALA A 13 3.12 11.45 23.10
N GLN A 14 2.06 11.11 22.37
CA GLN A 14 2.01 11.24 20.91
C GLN A 14 1.96 12.73 20.55
N THR A 15 2.97 13.26 19.85
CA THR A 15 2.99 14.63 19.34
C THR A 15 2.34 14.70 17.95
N ASP A 16 1.06 14.36 17.85
CA ASP A 16 0.39 14.10 16.57
C ASP A 16 0.10 15.35 15.68
N ARG A 17 0.54 16.57 16.06
CA ARG A 17 0.22 17.80 15.28
C ARG A 17 1.29 18.88 15.27
N LEU A 18 2.55 18.54 14.93
CA LEU A 18 3.59 19.55 14.67
C LEU A 18 3.48 20.17 13.27
N TRP A 19 2.89 19.44 12.31
CA TRP A 19 2.86 19.83 10.91
C TRP A 19 1.43 20.07 10.42
N SER A 20 1.26 21.05 9.53
CA SER A 20 0.01 21.27 8.79
C SER A 20 0.31 21.67 7.34
N GLU A 21 -0.49 21.20 6.38
CA GLU A 21 -0.29 21.54 4.96
C GLU A 21 -0.46 23.04 4.71
N GLY A 22 0.44 23.61 3.91
CA GLY A 22 0.43 25.00 3.48
C GLY A 22 0.03 25.15 2.00
N THR A 23 -0.16 26.40 1.55
CA THR A 23 -0.41 26.71 0.13
C THR A 23 0.70 27.57 -0.45
N GLN A 24 0.97 27.47 -1.76
CA GLN A 24 1.99 28.23 -2.49
C GLN A 24 1.70 29.74 -2.59
N LYS A 25 0.52 30.21 -2.16
CA LYS A 25 0.20 31.65 -2.12
C LYS A 25 0.78 32.29 -0.86
N THR A 26 2.10 32.44 -0.80
CA THR A 26 2.80 33.11 0.30
C THR A 26 3.09 34.58 -0.04
N SER A 27 2.85 35.49 0.91
CA SER A 27 3.21 36.92 0.81
C SER A 27 4.67 37.22 1.16
N SER A 28 5.40 36.22 1.66
CA SER A 28 6.77 36.34 2.18
C SER A 28 7.81 35.92 1.14
N GLU A 29 8.99 36.53 1.22
CA GLU A 29 10.12 36.24 0.33
C GLU A 29 10.61 34.79 0.49
N ILE A 30 10.92 34.14 -0.64
CA ILE A 30 11.37 32.74 -0.70
C ILE A 30 12.90 32.71 -0.66
N PHE A 31 13.48 31.71 0.01
CA PHE A 31 14.93 31.50 -0.03
C PHE A 31 15.41 31.21 -1.46
N GLU A 32 16.54 31.79 -1.83
CA GLU A 32 17.12 31.76 -3.17
C GLU A 32 17.27 30.30 -3.67
N ASN A 33 17.72 29.41 -2.78
CA ASN A 33 17.95 27.99 -3.07
C ASN A 33 16.68 27.12 -3.17
N LYS A 34 15.48 27.70 -2.96
CA LYS A 34 14.17 27.03 -3.05
C LYS A 34 13.34 27.45 -4.25
N THR A 35 13.72 28.54 -4.92
CA THR A 35 13.00 29.09 -6.09
C THR A 35 12.91 28.12 -7.28
N ASN A 36 13.83 27.14 -7.34
CA ASN A 36 13.94 26.19 -8.44
C ASN A 36 13.29 24.83 -8.17
N ILE A 37 12.56 24.66 -7.07
CA ILE A 37 11.85 23.40 -6.77
C ILE A 37 10.58 23.34 -7.62
N ASN A 38 10.42 22.26 -8.38
CA ASN A 38 9.21 21.98 -9.15
C ASN A 38 8.11 21.46 -8.20
N ASP A 39 6.93 22.09 -8.27
CA ASP A 39 5.75 21.74 -7.46
C ASP A 39 6.06 21.52 -5.96
N PRO A 40 6.56 22.56 -5.24
CA PRO A 40 6.98 22.41 -3.86
C PRO A 40 5.80 22.01 -2.96
N LYS A 41 5.99 20.92 -2.20
CA LYS A 41 5.08 20.50 -1.13
C LYS A 41 5.37 21.32 0.12
N ILE A 42 4.43 22.21 0.46
CA ILE A 42 4.63 23.21 1.51
C ILE A 42 3.90 22.79 2.79
N TYR A 43 4.57 22.97 3.93
CA TYR A 43 4.04 22.73 5.25
C TYR A 43 4.30 23.91 6.18
N LYS A 44 3.49 24.05 7.22
CA LYS A 44 3.73 24.90 8.38
C LYS A 44 4.12 24.01 9.57
N LEU A 45 5.11 24.48 10.33
CA LEU A 45 5.65 23.79 11.51
C LEU A 45 5.34 24.58 12.77
N ASP A 46 4.76 23.93 13.78
CA ASP A 46 4.77 24.45 15.16
C ASP A 46 6.19 24.30 15.75
N PHE A 47 7.03 25.28 15.45
CA PHE A 47 8.44 25.25 15.82
C PHE A 47 8.66 25.28 17.34
N ASN A 48 7.79 25.96 18.09
CA ASN A 48 7.85 25.99 19.55
C ASN A 48 7.40 24.66 20.15
N GLY A 49 6.34 24.06 19.61
CA GLY A 49 5.92 22.70 19.94
C GLY A 49 7.04 21.69 19.72
N LEU A 50 7.75 21.78 18.59
CA LEU A 50 8.90 20.93 18.27
C LEU A 50 10.04 21.11 19.29
N LYS A 51 10.44 22.35 19.60
CA LYS A 51 11.47 22.65 20.60
C LYS A 51 11.13 22.04 21.97
N ASN A 52 9.88 22.20 22.42
CA ASN A 52 9.42 21.66 23.71
C ASN A 52 9.42 20.13 23.73
N ALA A 53 9.07 19.49 22.62
CA ALA A 53 9.12 18.04 22.51
C ALA A 53 10.57 17.52 22.60
N LEU A 54 11.50 18.17 21.88
CA LEU A 54 12.90 17.78 21.79
C LEU A 54 13.74 18.10 23.04
N ALA A 55 13.33 19.06 23.87
CA ALA A 55 14.00 19.36 25.14
C ALA A 55 14.09 18.16 26.10
N ARG A 56 13.27 17.13 25.87
CA ARG A 56 13.23 15.88 26.64
C ARG A 56 13.98 14.73 25.95
N ALA A 57 14.55 14.95 24.77
CA ALA A 57 15.30 13.91 24.06
C ALA A 57 16.59 13.61 24.81
N PRO A 58 16.92 12.32 25.05
CA PRO A 58 18.17 11.97 25.71
C PRO A 58 19.36 12.29 24.80
N LYS A 59 20.49 12.56 25.44
CA LYS A 59 21.77 12.73 24.75
C LYS A 59 22.23 11.38 24.18
N ARG A 60 22.83 11.39 22.99
CA ARG A 60 23.39 10.20 22.32
C ARG A 60 24.30 9.34 23.22
N LEU A 61 25.08 9.98 24.10
CA LEU A 61 26.08 9.30 24.96
C LEU A 61 25.54 8.90 26.35
N ALA A 62 24.24 9.03 26.62
CA ALA A 62 23.67 8.54 27.87
C ALA A 62 23.61 7.01 27.87
N ALA A 63 24.48 6.38 28.67
CA ALA A 63 24.62 4.92 28.73
C ALA A 63 23.30 4.26 29.19
N GLY A 64 22.76 3.34 28.38
CA GLY A 64 21.58 2.54 28.71
C GLY A 64 20.22 3.22 28.50
N GLU A 65 20.17 4.50 28.10
CA GLU A 65 18.91 5.20 27.86
C GLU A 65 18.37 4.92 26.45
N LYS A 66 17.15 4.36 26.39
CA LYS A 66 16.35 4.30 25.17
C LYS A 66 15.56 5.61 25.08
N SER A 67 15.59 6.29 23.93
CA SER A 67 14.80 7.51 23.76
C SER A 67 13.32 7.19 23.60
N GLU A 68 12.47 7.63 24.51
CA GLU A 68 11.02 7.47 24.34
C GLU A 68 10.38 8.65 23.57
N ILE A 69 11.21 9.53 22.96
CA ILE A 69 10.73 10.69 22.21
C ILE A 69 10.51 10.32 20.74
N ILE A 70 9.26 10.41 20.31
CA ILE A 70 8.83 10.17 18.93
C ILE A 70 8.44 11.50 18.30
N ILE A 71 9.01 11.81 17.13
CA ILE A 71 8.67 13.00 16.33
C ILE A 71 8.28 12.56 14.93
N SER A 72 7.18 13.11 14.42
CA SER A 72 6.69 12.82 13.07
C SER A 72 7.18 13.88 12.06
N PHE A 73 7.63 13.43 10.89
CA PHE A 73 8.03 14.30 9.77
C PHE A 73 7.29 13.91 8.48
N PRO A 74 6.89 14.88 7.63
CA PRO A 74 6.30 14.58 6.33
C PRO A 74 7.37 14.09 5.34
N ASN A 75 7.11 12.96 4.70
CA ASN A 75 7.97 12.42 3.64
C ASN A 75 7.63 13.03 2.26
N SER A 76 8.41 12.68 1.25
CA SER A 76 8.22 13.17 -0.13
C SER A 76 6.87 12.83 -0.77
N GLU A 77 6.10 11.89 -0.23
CA GLU A 77 4.75 11.56 -0.69
C GLU A 77 3.67 12.35 0.06
N GLY A 78 4.03 13.08 1.11
CA GLY A 78 3.14 13.80 2.01
C GLY A 78 2.58 12.94 3.13
N ARG A 79 3.12 11.74 3.35
CA ARG A 79 2.77 10.86 4.47
C ARG A 79 3.67 11.20 5.67
N MET A 80 3.13 11.12 6.88
CA MET A 80 3.92 11.31 8.10
C MET A 80 4.66 10.03 8.47
N GLU A 81 5.96 10.13 8.71
CA GLU A 81 6.82 9.05 9.23
C GLU A 81 7.27 9.38 10.65
N ASN A 82 7.29 8.39 11.54
CA ASN A 82 7.61 8.57 12.95
C ASN A 82 9.05 8.16 13.24
N PHE A 83 9.77 9.00 13.97
CA PHE A 83 11.17 8.78 14.31
C PHE A 83 11.39 8.79 15.81
N LYS A 84 12.17 7.81 16.28
CA LYS A 84 12.69 7.76 17.65
C LYS A 84 13.93 8.64 17.74
N VAL A 85 13.82 9.81 18.36
CA VAL A 85 14.83 10.89 18.25
C VAL A 85 15.78 10.96 19.44
N ARG A 86 17.07 11.21 19.18
CA ARG A 86 18.11 11.49 20.18
C ARG A 86 18.87 12.77 19.84
N GLU A 87 19.34 13.49 20.85
CA GLU A 87 20.25 14.63 20.63
C GLU A 87 21.60 14.10 20.13
N ASN A 88 22.02 14.60 18.95
CA ASN A 88 23.24 14.27 18.26
C ASN A 88 24.10 15.52 18.03
N SER A 89 24.46 16.22 19.11
CA SER A 89 25.23 17.47 19.09
C SER A 89 26.48 17.36 18.22
N ASN A 90 26.71 18.32 17.33
CA ASN A 90 27.99 18.49 16.62
C ASN A 90 28.98 19.36 17.40
N PHE A 91 28.65 19.80 18.61
CA PHE A 91 29.48 20.69 19.42
C PHE A 91 30.06 19.97 20.63
N GLU A 92 31.30 20.33 21.00
CA GLU A 92 31.81 20.03 22.33
C GLU A 92 30.92 20.67 23.42
N PRO A 93 30.85 20.07 24.63
CA PRO A 93 29.93 20.49 25.69
C PRO A 93 29.98 21.98 26.02
N GLU A 94 31.16 22.59 26.00
CA GLU A 94 31.40 24.00 26.31
C GLU A 94 30.79 24.92 25.25
N LEU A 95 30.97 24.60 23.97
CA LEU A 95 30.39 25.37 22.87
C LEU A 95 28.87 25.22 22.85
N ALA A 96 28.36 24.01 23.11
CA ALA A 96 26.92 23.75 23.24
C ALA A 96 26.29 24.52 24.41
N ALA A 97 27.01 24.69 25.53
CA ALA A 97 26.54 25.48 26.67
C ALA A 97 26.49 26.98 26.35
N LYS A 98 27.41 27.48 25.52
CA LYS A 98 27.46 28.88 25.08
C LYS A 98 26.37 29.22 24.06
N TYR A 99 25.97 28.26 23.23
CA TYR A 99 24.93 28.43 22.20
C TYR A 99 23.82 27.37 22.36
N PRO A 100 23.03 27.41 23.46
CA PRO A 100 22.08 26.35 23.81
C PRO A 100 20.91 26.21 22.82
N ASP A 101 20.63 27.25 22.04
CA ASP A 101 19.57 27.27 21.03
C ASP A 101 19.92 26.52 19.73
N ILE A 102 21.19 26.16 19.54
CA ILE A 102 21.66 25.43 18.35
C ILE A 102 21.80 23.96 18.71
N LYS A 103 20.95 23.13 18.11
CA LYS A 103 20.89 21.69 18.41
C LYS A 103 20.83 20.86 17.14
N SER A 104 21.37 19.65 17.21
CA SER A 104 21.31 18.63 16.16
C SER A 104 20.85 17.31 16.75
N TYR A 105 20.15 16.53 15.94
CA TYR A 105 19.45 15.31 16.35
C TYR A 105 19.56 14.24 15.27
N VAL A 106 19.41 12.99 15.70
CA VAL A 106 19.24 11.83 14.81
C VAL A 106 17.97 11.09 15.21
N GLY A 107 17.22 10.58 14.24
CA GLY A 107 16.00 9.82 14.46
C GLY A 107 16.00 8.51 13.67
N GLU A 108 15.63 7.42 14.33
CA GLU A 108 15.45 6.09 13.71
C GLU A 108 13.97 5.89 13.37
N GLY A 109 13.66 5.52 12.12
CA GLY A 109 12.29 5.32 11.65
C GLY A 109 11.60 4.14 12.33
N LEU A 110 10.36 4.33 12.76
CA LEU A 110 9.55 3.29 13.41
C LEU A 110 8.82 2.40 12.40
N GLU A 111 8.27 3.00 11.35
CA GLU A 111 7.59 2.28 10.27
C GLU A 111 8.57 1.65 9.28
N ASN A 112 9.70 2.33 9.05
CA ASN A 112 10.77 1.86 8.19
C ASN A 112 12.10 1.89 8.94
N PRO A 113 12.59 0.74 9.43
CA PRO A 113 13.88 0.64 10.11
C PRO A 113 15.08 1.07 9.25
N ASN A 114 14.93 1.14 7.92
CA ASN A 114 15.95 1.65 7.01
C ASN A 114 15.92 3.18 6.83
N SER A 115 14.99 3.89 7.47
CA SER A 115 14.92 5.35 7.44
C SER A 115 15.65 5.94 8.65
N THR A 116 16.58 6.85 8.40
CA THR A 116 17.25 7.64 9.44
C THR A 116 17.17 9.11 9.07
N ILE A 117 16.63 9.93 9.97
CA ILE A 117 16.58 11.38 9.80
C ILE A 117 17.68 12.05 10.60
N TYR A 118 18.44 12.93 9.96
CA TYR A 118 19.38 13.84 10.58
C TYR A 118 18.80 15.25 10.48
N PHE A 119 18.68 15.96 11.60
CA PHE A 119 18.12 17.31 11.55
C PHE A 119 18.68 18.21 12.63
N SER A 120 18.62 19.51 12.39
CA SER A 120 19.04 20.56 13.30
C SER A 120 17.93 21.57 13.51
N ILE A 121 17.94 22.22 14.68
CA ILE A 121 17.07 23.35 15.01
C ILE A 121 17.94 24.49 15.53
N SER A 122 17.61 25.73 15.12
CA SER A 122 18.29 26.93 15.57
C SER A 122 17.41 28.17 15.35
N SER A 123 17.97 29.37 15.49
CA SER A 123 17.34 30.61 15.03
C SER A 123 17.07 30.65 13.52
N LEU A 124 17.70 29.76 12.73
CA LEU A 124 17.47 29.61 11.29
C LEU A 124 16.33 28.63 10.96
N GLY A 125 15.60 28.12 11.96
CA GLY A 125 14.52 27.15 11.78
C GLY A 125 14.98 25.70 11.87
N LEU A 126 14.18 24.79 11.31
CA LEU A 126 14.51 23.37 11.14
C LEU A 126 15.17 23.12 9.77
N SER A 127 16.29 22.40 9.74
CA SER A 127 16.83 21.79 8.51
C SER A 127 17.00 20.30 8.73
N SER A 128 16.59 19.47 7.78
CA SER A 128 16.64 18.02 7.90
C SER A 128 16.98 17.31 6.59
N MET A 129 17.59 16.14 6.74
CA MET A 129 17.86 15.15 5.72
C MET A 129 17.43 13.79 6.23
N GLU A 130 16.44 13.21 5.57
CA GLU A 130 16.03 11.83 5.75
C GLU A 130 16.76 10.95 4.74
N ILE A 131 17.59 10.05 5.24
CA ILE A 131 18.30 9.04 4.46
C ILE A 131 17.51 7.75 4.53
N TYR A 132 17.30 7.15 3.37
CA TYR A 132 16.76 5.81 3.28
C TYR A 132 17.86 4.83 2.88
N GLY A 133 17.68 3.57 3.24
CA GLY A 133 18.55 2.51 2.79
C GLY A 133 18.48 2.22 1.28
N ASP A 134 17.37 2.55 0.62
CA ASP A 134 17.05 2.07 -0.73
C ASP A 134 16.50 3.13 -1.71
N LYS A 135 16.39 4.39 -1.29
CA LYS A 135 15.89 5.49 -2.14
C LYS A 135 16.62 6.80 -1.85
N SER A 136 16.46 7.76 -2.75
CA SER A 136 17.05 9.10 -2.62
C SER A 136 16.63 9.77 -1.31
N ALA A 137 17.55 10.56 -0.75
CA ALA A 137 17.29 11.33 0.46
C ALA A 137 16.16 12.36 0.24
N VAL A 138 15.43 12.63 1.31
CA VAL A 138 14.34 13.62 1.37
C VAL A 138 14.75 14.74 2.32
N PHE A 139 14.46 15.98 1.93
CA PHE A 139 14.85 17.17 2.66
C PHE A 139 13.62 17.92 3.15
N ILE A 140 13.71 18.45 4.38
CA ILE A 140 12.73 19.39 4.92
C ILE A 140 13.49 20.60 5.43
N GLU A 141 13.24 21.75 4.81
CA GLU A 141 13.97 22.98 5.07
C GLU A 141 13.04 24.19 4.97
N PRO A 142 13.41 25.35 5.54
CA PRO A 142 12.62 26.56 5.44
C PRO A 142 12.44 26.97 3.97
N TYR A 143 11.21 27.30 3.61
CA TYR A 143 10.86 27.76 2.27
C TYR A 143 10.86 29.29 2.19
N THR A 144 10.23 29.96 3.16
CA THR A 144 10.19 31.42 3.26
C THR A 144 11.22 31.96 4.25
N LYS A 145 11.79 33.15 3.95
CA LYS A 145 12.82 33.81 4.78
C LYS A 145 12.33 34.18 6.19
N ASP A 146 11.02 34.30 6.39
CA ASP A 146 10.39 34.51 7.70
C ASP A 146 10.21 33.21 8.52
N LEU A 147 10.66 32.06 7.98
CA LEU A 147 10.58 30.73 8.59
C LEU A 147 9.15 30.23 8.87
N SER A 148 8.14 30.87 8.27
CA SER A 148 6.73 30.51 8.47
C SER A 148 6.30 29.26 7.72
N THR A 149 7.04 28.88 6.66
CA THR A 149 6.74 27.72 5.82
C THR A 149 8.00 26.91 5.52
N TYR A 150 7.80 25.61 5.31
CA TYR A 150 8.81 24.61 5.04
C TYR A 150 8.45 23.85 3.77
N VAL A 151 9.46 23.39 3.04
CA VAL A 151 9.28 22.59 1.83
C VAL A 151 9.85 21.20 2.03
N VAL A 152 9.11 20.18 1.58
CA VAL A 152 9.57 18.80 1.48
C VAL A 152 9.94 18.52 0.03
N TYR A 153 11.17 18.09 -0.22
CA TYR A 153 11.65 17.84 -1.59
C TYR A 153 12.72 16.76 -1.66
N LYS A 154 12.86 16.13 -2.82
CA LYS A 154 14.01 15.29 -3.21
C LYS A 154 14.95 16.09 -4.08
N LYS A 155 16.20 15.62 -4.20
CA LYS A 155 17.19 16.20 -5.10
C LYS A 155 16.69 16.32 -6.55
N SER A 156 15.96 15.30 -7.04
CA SER A 156 15.31 15.27 -8.36
C SER A 156 14.25 16.34 -8.59
N ASP A 157 13.77 16.99 -7.54
CA ASP A 157 12.66 17.95 -7.64
C ASP A 157 13.17 19.36 -7.97
N LYS A 158 14.47 19.63 -7.89
CA LYS A 158 15.08 20.90 -8.29
C LYS A 158 15.33 20.95 -9.79
N LYS A 159 15.13 22.12 -10.41
CA LYS A 159 15.64 22.40 -11.76
C LYS A 159 17.17 22.42 -11.73
N ASP A 160 17.77 21.70 -12.68
CA ASP A 160 19.21 21.66 -12.88
C ASP A 160 19.75 23.08 -13.15
N ASN A 161 20.36 23.68 -12.13
CA ASN A 161 21.23 24.84 -12.33
C ASN A 161 22.66 24.33 -12.26
N LEU A 162 23.21 24.01 -13.43
CA LEU A 162 24.60 23.63 -13.62
C LEU A 162 25.49 24.87 -13.42
N ASN A 163 25.75 25.25 -12.17
CA ASN A 163 26.77 26.24 -11.85
C ASN A 163 28.10 25.52 -11.61
N LYS A 164 29.12 25.93 -12.37
CA LYS A 164 30.44 25.30 -12.40
C LYS A 164 31.13 25.40 -11.03
N PHE A 165 31.23 24.28 -10.34
CA PHE A 165 32.23 24.07 -9.30
C PHE A 165 33.58 23.84 -9.99
N GLU A 166 34.63 24.52 -9.55
CA GLU A 166 36.01 24.20 -9.91
C GLU A 166 36.74 23.75 -8.64
N CYS A 167 36.92 22.44 -8.49
CA CYS A 167 37.85 21.92 -7.48
C CYS A 167 39.27 22.03 -8.04
N THR A 168 40.11 22.82 -7.38
CA THR A 168 41.51 23.00 -7.77
C THR A 168 42.39 22.33 -6.72
N VAL A 169 42.35 21.01 -6.64
CA VAL A 169 43.41 20.29 -5.90
C VAL A 169 44.72 20.61 -6.62
N ILE A 170 45.61 21.34 -5.95
CA ILE A 170 46.95 21.55 -6.48
C ILE A 170 47.57 20.15 -6.61
N ASP A 171 47.93 19.75 -7.83
CA ASP A 171 48.61 18.50 -8.26
C ASP A 171 49.89 18.12 -7.49
N VAL A 172 50.20 18.82 -6.39
CA VAL A 172 51.44 18.76 -5.62
C VAL A 172 51.21 18.31 -4.17
N ALA A 173 49.98 18.11 -3.71
CA ALA A 173 49.73 17.52 -2.39
C ALA A 173 50.12 16.04 -2.42
N GLN A 174 51.34 15.76 -1.94
CA GLN A 174 52.01 14.47 -1.73
C GLN A 174 51.17 13.25 -2.08
N LYS A 175 51.66 12.44 -3.04
CA LYS A 175 51.26 11.04 -3.25
C LYS A 175 50.89 10.43 -1.89
N GLY A 176 49.59 10.29 -1.63
CA GLY A 176 49.10 9.61 -0.46
C GLY A 176 49.79 8.25 -0.35
N VAL A 177 49.96 7.79 0.89
CA VAL A 177 50.63 6.54 1.30
C VAL A 177 50.89 5.61 0.12
N ALA A 178 52.17 5.52 -0.29
CA ALA A 178 52.62 4.62 -1.33
C ALA A 178 51.99 3.24 -1.11
N ASN A 179 51.29 2.78 -2.15
CA ASN A 179 50.62 1.50 -2.30
C ASN A 179 51.38 0.37 -1.57
N SER A 180 51.11 0.17 -0.29
CA SER A 180 51.75 -0.82 0.56
C SER A 180 50.69 -1.85 0.92
N ASN A 181 50.72 -2.96 0.18
CA ASN A 181 49.87 -4.14 0.34
C ASN A 181 48.35 -3.88 0.28
N VAL A 182 47.84 -3.83 -0.94
CA VAL A 182 46.39 -3.86 -1.33
C VAL A 182 45.70 -5.18 -0.94
N THR A 183 46.23 -5.92 0.04
CA THR A 183 45.67 -7.19 0.53
C THR A 183 44.69 -6.97 1.68
N ALA A 184 44.78 -5.85 2.40
CA ALA A 184 43.78 -5.47 3.38
C ALA A 184 42.63 -4.73 2.68
N ARG A 185 41.40 -5.22 2.87
CA ARG A 185 40.13 -4.55 2.48
C ARG A 185 39.57 -3.87 3.73
N PRO A 186 40.05 -2.67 4.09
CA PRO A 186 39.72 -2.05 5.36
C PRO A 186 38.37 -1.36 5.21
N ASN A 187 37.38 -1.90 5.90
CA ASN A 187 36.04 -1.34 5.98
C ASN A 187 35.84 -0.70 7.36
N ALA A 188 34.70 -0.06 7.62
CA ALA A 188 34.32 0.33 8.98
C ALA A 188 33.92 -0.92 9.79
N ASP A 189 34.90 -1.78 10.07
CA ASP A 189 34.72 -3.18 10.48
C ASP A 189 35.27 -3.49 11.89
N ASP A 190 35.48 -2.46 12.71
CA ASP A 190 36.04 -2.59 14.06
C ASP A 190 35.10 -2.16 15.19
N ALA A 191 33.85 -1.82 14.86
CA ALA A 191 32.82 -1.38 15.80
C ALA A 191 33.25 -0.18 16.68
N LEU A 192 34.08 0.71 16.12
CA LEU A 192 34.53 1.95 16.78
C LEU A 192 33.98 3.18 16.05
N LEU A 193 33.31 4.05 16.81
CA LEU A 193 33.01 5.41 16.37
C LEU A 193 34.23 6.30 16.65
N ARG A 194 34.79 6.91 15.60
CA ARG A 194 35.93 7.83 15.67
C ARG A 194 35.44 9.27 15.69
N THR A 195 35.70 9.99 16.77
CA THR A 195 35.33 11.40 16.90
C THR A 195 36.57 12.29 16.72
N PHE A 196 36.52 13.18 15.73
CA PHE A 196 37.55 14.16 15.42
C PHE A 196 37.12 15.56 15.84
N ARG A 197 38.04 16.32 16.43
CA ARG A 197 37.84 17.73 16.78
C ARG A 197 38.00 18.60 15.53
N LEU A 198 36.98 19.37 15.19
CA LEU A 198 36.93 20.24 14.03
C LEU A 198 37.04 21.70 14.46
N ALA A 199 38.05 22.40 13.92
CA ALA A 199 38.12 23.86 13.93
C ALA A 199 37.56 24.40 12.62
N LEU A 200 36.32 24.91 12.65
CA LEU A 200 35.60 25.40 11.48
C LEU A 200 35.50 26.93 11.50
N SER A 201 36.19 27.56 10.57
CA SER A 201 36.17 29.01 10.39
C SER A 201 35.22 29.43 9.26
N CYS A 202 34.87 30.71 9.21
CA CYS A 202 34.19 31.29 8.05
C CYS A 202 34.71 32.69 7.74
N THR A 203 34.56 33.11 6.48
CA THR A 203 34.80 34.51 6.11
C THR A 203 33.70 35.43 6.67
N GLY A 204 33.98 36.73 6.76
CA GLY A 204 33.03 37.74 7.18
C GLY A 204 31.82 37.83 6.27
N GLU A 205 31.98 37.56 4.98
CA GLU A 205 30.89 37.48 4.01
C GLU A 205 29.96 36.30 4.30
N TYR A 206 30.50 35.14 4.67
CA TYR A 206 29.68 33.98 5.04
C TYR A 206 28.84 34.29 6.29
N ALA A 207 29.45 34.86 7.32
CA ALA A 207 28.71 35.27 8.50
C ALA A 207 27.63 36.31 8.17
N THR A 208 27.94 37.28 7.30
CA THR A 208 27.00 38.30 6.83
C THR A 208 25.80 37.68 6.11
N TYR A 209 26.03 36.67 5.26
CA TYR A 209 24.97 35.96 4.53
C TYR A 209 23.91 35.38 5.48
N PHE A 210 24.31 34.84 6.64
CA PHE A 210 23.39 34.26 7.62
C PHE A 210 22.88 35.26 8.68
N GLY A 211 23.17 36.55 8.55
CA GLY A 211 22.65 37.61 9.43
C GLY A 211 23.71 38.37 10.24
N GLY A 212 25.00 38.11 9.99
CA GLY A 212 26.11 38.91 10.51
C GLY A 212 26.48 38.65 11.96
N THR A 213 25.92 37.62 12.59
CA THR A 213 26.25 37.25 13.98
C THR A 213 26.99 35.92 14.06
N LYS A 214 27.83 35.75 15.08
CA LYS A 214 28.50 34.47 15.33
C LYS A 214 27.51 33.32 15.55
N ALA A 215 26.40 33.59 16.24
CA ALA A 215 25.38 32.58 16.54
C ALA A 215 24.71 32.06 15.26
N GLN A 216 24.38 32.94 14.32
CA GLN A 216 23.75 32.51 13.06
C GLN A 216 24.74 31.82 12.11
N ALA A 217 25.98 32.31 12.02
CA ALA A 217 27.03 31.63 11.27
C ALA A 217 27.27 30.21 11.81
N LEU A 218 27.36 30.08 13.15
CA LEU A 218 27.52 28.79 13.82
C LEU A 218 26.30 27.88 13.64
N ALA A 219 25.08 28.43 13.60
CA ALA A 219 23.86 27.68 13.29
C ALA A 219 23.88 27.11 11.87
N ALA A 220 24.32 27.90 10.89
CA ALA A 220 24.48 27.45 9.51
C ALA A 220 25.56 26.36 9.39
N MET A 221 26.72 26.54 10.03
CA MET A 221 27.76 25.51 10.12
C MET A 221 27.23 24.21 10.72
N ASN A 222 26.41 24.28 11.77
CA ASN A 222 25.82 23.12 12.39
C ASN A 222 24.83 22.39 11.45
N ASN A 223 24.07 23.11 10.63
CA ASN A 223 23.18 22.50 9.63
C ASN A 223 23.99 21.65 8.64
N THR A 224 25.02 22.23 8.05
CA THR A 224 25.93 21.53 7.13
C THR A 224 26.60 20.32 7.81
N MET A 225 27.17 20.50 9.01
CA MET A 225 27.85 19.40 9.70
C MET A 225 26.91 18.30 10.20
N THR A 226 25.63 18.61 10.48
CA THR A 226 24.62 17.59 10.79
C THR A 226 24.46 16.62 9.62
N ARG A 227 24.49 17.15 8.41
CA ARG A 227 24.39 16.37 7.19
C ARG A 227 25.68 15.63 6.85
N VAL A 228 26.81 16.31 6.87
CA VAL A 228 28.12 15.73 6.57
C VAL A 228 28.43 14.58 7.55
N ASN A 229 28.20 14.78 8.85
CA ASN A 229 28.38 13.70 9.84
C ASN A 229 27.44 12.54 9.58
N GLY A 230 26.20 12.77 9.10
CA GLY A 230 25.29 11.68 8.75
C GLY A 230 25.86 10.74 7.68
N VAL A 231 26.58 11.27 6.70
CA VAL A 231 27.25 10.47 5.66
C VAL A 231 28.55 9.84 6.18
N PHE A 232 29.39 10.60 6.87
CA PHE A 232 30.68 10.12 7.39
C PHE A 232 30.51 9.03 8.46
N GLU A 233 29.46 9.11 9.27
CA GLU A 233 29.14 8.07 10.26
C GLU A 233 28.65 6.80 9.60
N LYS A 234 27.92 6.90 8.47
CA LYS A 234 27.39 5.77 7.71
C LYS A 234 28.50 4.98 7.00
N ASP A 235 29.41 5.67 6.31
CA ASP A 235 30.44 5.01 5.48
C ASP A 235 31.76 4.74 6.23
N PHE A 236 32.08 5.48 7.29
CA PHE A 236 33.40 5.36 7.96
C PHE A 236 33.34 5.15 9.48
N ALA A 237 32.14 5.11 10.08
CA ALA A 237 31.97 5.20 11.54
C ALA A 237 32.77 6.38 12.13
N SER A 238 32.77 7.52 11.44
CA SER A 238 33.54 8.70 11.85
C SER A 238 32.66 9.94 11.93
N ARG A 239 32.99 10.84 12.84
CA ARG A 239 32.29 12.11 12.98
C ARG A 239 33.21 13.24 13.39
N MET A 240 32.79 14.45 13.09
CA MET A 240 33.47 15.69 13.42
C MET A 240 32.65 16.50 14.42
N VAL A 241 33.31 17.00 15.46
CA VAL A 241 32.69 17.82 16.51
C VAL A 241 33.42 19.14 16.61
N LEU A 242 32.68 20.25 16.54
CA LEU A 242 33.22 21.60 16.66
C LEU A 242 33.76 21.83 18.07
N ILE A 243 35.00 22.32 18.13
CA ILE A 243 35.76 22.53 19.36
C ILE A 243 35.12 23.56 20.30
N ALA A 244 35.41 23.44 21.60
CA ALA A 244 34.87 24.28 22.68
C ALA A 244 34.93 25.79 22.41
N ASN A 245 36.00 26.27 21.78
CA ASN A 245 36.25 27.69 21.48
C ASN A 245 36.11 28.03 19.98
N ASN A 246 35.35 27.26 19.19
CA ASN A 246 35.23 27.46 17.74
C ASN A 246 34.75 28.86 17.36
N ASP A 247 33.95 29.52 18.21
CA ASP A 247 33.48 30.88 17.94
C ASP A 247 34.59 31.93 17.90
N ALA A 248 35.81 31.60 18.36
CA ALA A 248 36.99 32.45 18.23
C ALA A 248 37.45 32.63 16.77
N VAL A 249 37.14 31.67 15.89
CA VAL A 249 37.51 31.69 14.47
C VAL A 249 36.30 31.95 13.55
N ILE A 250 35.21 32.49 14.11
CA ILE A 250 34.07 33.00 13.34
C ILE A 250 34.20 34.51 13.24
N TYR A 251 34.38 35.00 12.00
CA TYR A 251 34.55 36.41 11.71
C TYR A 251 33.25 36.97 11.12
N THR A 252 32.81 38.13 11.60
CA THR A 252 31.53 38.76 11.20
C THR A 252 31.71 40.00 10.32
N ASN A 253 32.96 40.37 10.01
CA ASN A 253 33.27 41.55 9.22
C ASN A 253 34.40 41.24 8.24
N ALA A 254 34.05 41.26 6.95
CA ALA A 254 34.94 40.97 5.83
C ALA A 254 36.18 41.87 5.76
N SER A 255 36.10 43.10 6.29
CA SER A 255 37.24 44.02 6.28
C SER A 255 38.29 43.73 7.35
N THR A 256 37.97 42.88 8.32
CA THR A 256 38.83 42.58 9.49
C THR A 256 39.08 41.10 9.70
N ASP A 257 38.53 40.24 8.85
CA ASP A 257 38.83 38.83 8.90
C ASP A 257 40.25 38.56 8.32
N PRO A 258 40.86 37.40 8.61
CA PRO A 258 42.21 37.09 8.18
C PRO A 258 42.30 36.59 6.73
N TYR A 259 41.19 36.61 5.98
CA TYR A 259 41.07 35.99 4.68
C TYR A 259 41.11 37.05 3.58
N SER A 260 41.82 36.76 2.49
CA SER A 260 41.75 37.62 1.31
C SER A 260 40.36 37.58 0.68
N ALA A 261 39.99 38.59 -0.10
CA ALA A 261 38.75 38.56 -0.87
C ALA A 261 38.65 37.29 -1.74
N ALA A 262 37.42 36.84 -2.02
CA ALA A 262 37.15 35.61 -2.77
C ALA A 262 37.84 35.53 -4.14
N SER A 263 38.12 36.67 -4.79
CA SER A 263 38.91 36.74 -6.04
C SER A 263 40.37 36.30 -5.89
N SER A 264 40.85 36.14 -4.65
CA SER A 264 42.19 35.67 -4.29
C SER A 264 42.13 34.46 -3.34
N MET A 265 41.08 33.63 -3.46
CA MET A 265 40.87 32.48 -2.58
C MET A 265 41.97 31.41 -2.62
N SER A 266 42.86 31.42 -3.62
CA SER A 266 44.05 30.56 -3.65
C SER A 266 44.99 30.76 -2.45
N ASN A 267 44.89 31.90 -1.74
CA ASN A 267 45.67 32.14 -0.52
C ASN A 267 45.03 31.51 0.74
N TRP A 268 43.74 31.14 0.68
CA TRP A 268 42.94 30.75 1.84
C TRP A 268 43.47 29.51 2.55
N ASN A 269 44.06 28.54 1.83
CA ASN A 269 44.66 27.36 2.47
C ASN A 269 45.73 27.75 3.51
N SER A 270 46.63 28.66 3.12
CA SER A 270 47.72 29.13 4.01
C SER A 270 47.21 30.08 5.10
N GLN A 271 46.25 30.95 4.78
CA GLN A 271 45.66 31.89 5.73
C GLN A 271 44.88 31.17 6.81
N LEU A 272 44.09 30.15 6.45
CA LEU A 272 43.36 29.33 7.41
C LEU A 272 44.33 28.57 8.32
N GLN A 273 45.32 27.87 7.76
CA GLN A 273 46.26 27.08 8.57
C GLN A 273 46.98 27.97 9.60
N SER A 274 47.43 29.15 9.18
CA SER A 274 48.06 30.14 10.05
C SER A 274 47.09 30.69 11.12
N THR A 275 45.85 30.97 10.72
CA THR A 275 44.79 31.47 11.62
C THR A 275 44.45 30.42 12.68
N LEU A 276 44.21 29.18 12.30
CA LEU A 276 43.88 28.10 13.25
C LEU A 276 45.07 27.80 14.17
N THR A 277 46.29 27.79 13.63
CA THR A 277 47.51 27.60 14.45
C THR A 277 47.68 28.69 15.50
N SER A 278 47.44 29.95 15.13
CA SER A 278 47.67 31.09 16.03
C SER A 278 46.53 31.32 17.03
N VAL A 279 45.28 31.14 16.61
CA VAL A 279 44.09 31.43 17.43
C VAL A 279 43.67 30.24 18.28
N ILE A 280 43.67 29.04 17.70
CA ILE A 280 43.21 27.81 18.37
C ILE A 280 44.38 27.02 18.94
N GLY A 281 45.48 26.92 18.19
CA GLY A 281 46.62 26.07 18.53
C GLY A 281 46.45 24.64 18.03
N GLU A 282 47.47 24.13 17.35
CA GLU A 282 47.47 22.83 16.67
C GLU A 282 47.12 21.64 17.59
N ALA A 283 47.37 21.71 18.90
CA ALA A 283 47.02 20.62 19.82
C ALA A 283 45.49 20.48 20.05
N ASN A 284 44.73 21.53 19.77
CA ASN A 284 43.32 21.65 20.18
C ASN A 284 42.32 21.22 19.10
N TYR A 285 42.79 20.84 17.91
CA TYR A 285 41.94 20.33 16.82
C TYR A 285 42.64 19.23 16.03
N ASP A 286 41.86 18.40 15.33
CA ASP A 286 42.34 17.26 14.54
C ASP A 286 42.18 17.52 13.04
N VAL A 287 41.15 18.27 12.67
CA VAL A 287 40.85 18.75 11.32
C VAL A 287 40.43 20.22 11.39
N GLY A 288 40.72 20.98 10.35
CA GLY A 288 40.26 22.35 10.26
C GLY A 288 39.86 22.72 8.83
N HIS A 289 38.84 23.57 8.73
CA HIS A 289 38.21 23.91 7.45
C HIS A 289 37.65 25.33 7.46
N LEU A 290 37.49 25.93 6.29
CA LEU A 290 36.93 27.27 6.08
C LEU A 290 35.69 27.24 5.20
N PHE A 291 34.62 27.93 5.61
CA PHE A 291 33.47 28.21 4.75
C PHE A 291 33.50 29.65 4.22
N GLY A 292 33.45 29.78 2.90
CA GLY A 292 33.27 31.05 2.20
C GLY A 292 31.84 31.24 1.68
N ALA A 293 31.45 32.49 1.44
CA ALA A 293 30.13 32.81 0.89
C ALA A 293 30.05 32.72 -0.64
N SER A 294 31.16 32.94 -1.34
CA SER A 294 31.22 33.08 -2.80
C SER A 294 32.64 32.88 -3.34
N GLY A 295 32.77 32.89 -4.67
CA GLY A 295 34.04 32.75 -5.39
C GLY A 295 34.15 31.48 -6.23
N GLY A 296 33.42 30.42 -5.86
CA GLY A 296 33.30 29.19 -6.65
C GLY A 296 34.52 28.29 -6.64
N GLY A 297 34.64 27.48 -5.59
CA GLY A 297 35.64 26.41 -5.55
C GLY A 297 35.72 25.68 -4.23
N GLY A 298 36.65 24.73 -4.19
CA GLY A 298 36.99 23.94 -3.02
C GLY A 298 38.43 23.49 -3.14
N ASN A 299 39.11 23.41 -2.00
CA ASN A 299 40.45 22.88 -1.92
C ASN A 299 40.71 22.35 -0.51
N ALA A 300 40.91 21.05 -0.39
CA ALA A 300 41.22 20.37 0.87
C ALA A 300 42.54 20.82 1.53
N GLY A 301 43.42 21.47 0.78
CA GLY A 301 44.79 21.88 1.12
C GLY A 301 45.78 20.72 1.14
N CYS A 302 45.31 19.52 1.44
CA CYS A 302 46.06 18.26 1.40
C CYS A 302 45.12 17.05 1.45
N ILE A 303 45.61 15.91 0.97
CA ILE A 303 44.89 14.63 1.03
C ILE A 303 45.39 13.81 2.24
N GLY A 304 44.47 13.33 3.08
CA GLY A 304 44.78 12.46 4.22
C GLY A 304 45.55 13.13 5.38
N CYS A 305 45.59 14.46 5.40
CA CYS A 305 46.43 15.24 6.31
C CYS A 305 45.79 15.55 7.66
N ILE A 306 44.61 14.99 7.96
CA ILE A 306 44.08 15.01 9.33
C ILE A 306 45.17 14.66 10.34
N CYS A 307 45.15 15.39 11.46
CA CYS A 307 46.02 15.18 12.60
C CYS A 307 47.52 15.43 12.34
N THR A 308 47.85 16.12 11.24
CA THR A 308 49.23 16.45 10.87
C THR A 308 49.45 17.95 11.06
N ASN A 309 50.17 18.34 12.12
CA ASN A 309 50.44 19.75 12.42
C ASN A 309 51.18 20.43 11.26
N GLY A 310 50.92 21.71 11.02
CA GLY A 310 51.50 22.46 9.91
C GLY A 310 50.78 22.27 8.57
N SER A 311 49.93 21.24 8.44
CA SER A 311 49.10 21.00 7.26
C SER A 311 47.61 20.82 7.57
N LYS A 312 47.24 20.34 8.76
CA LYS A 312 45.84 20.26 9.15
C LYS A 312 45.27 21.67 9.34
N GLY A 313 44.03 21.87 8.90
CA GLY A 313 43.45 23.21 8.94
C GLY A 313 43.76 24.06 7.73
N SER A 314 44.06 23.47 6.58
CA SER A 314 44.26 24.21 5.33
C SER A 314 43.12 24.03 4.32
N GLY A 315 42.02 23.36 4.66
CA GLY A 315 40.93 23.09 3.72
C GLY A 315 39.91 24.23 3.65
N TYR A 316 39.33 24.48 2.48
CA TYR A 316 38.20 25.40 2.36
C TYR A 316 37.15 24.93 1.35
N THR A 317 35.94 25.45 1.53
CA THR A 317 34.81 25.27 0.64
C THR A 317 34.10 26.61 0.44
N SER A 318 33.81 26.97 -0.81
CA SER A 318 33.05 28.18 -1.14
C SER A 318 32.22 28.00 -2.41
N PRO A 319 30.91 28.27 -2.38
CA PRO A 319 30.03 27.96 -3.50
C PRO A 319 30.22 28.92 -4.68
N ALA A 320 30.00 28.44 -5.90
CA ALA A 320 30.07 29.25 -7.12
C ALA A 320 28.82 30.10 -7.35
N ASP A 321 27.68 29.64 -6.85
CA ASP A 321 26.37 30.30 -6.96
C ASP A 321 26.12 31.34 -5.86
N ALA A 322 27.11 31.57 -4.98
CA ALA A 322 27.02 32.41 -3.80
C ALA A 322 25.92 31.99 -2.80
N ILE A 323 25.56 30.70 -2.78
CA ILE A 323 24.59 30.11 -1.85
C ILE A 323 25.31 29.07 -0.98
N PRO A 324 25.86 29.46 0.18
CA PRO A 324 26.64 28.56 1.02
C PRO A 324 25.75 27.70 1.94
N SER A 325 24.70 27.09 1.38
CA SER A 325 23.75 26.26 2.13
C SER A 325 22.99 25.24 1.27
N GLY A 326 22.54 24.18 1.92
CA GLY A 326 21.69 23.15 1.33
C GLY A 326 22.50 22.07 0.61
N ASP A 327 21.77 21.16 -0.05
CA ASP A 327 22.32 19.90 -0.58
C ASP A 327 23.59 20.00 -1.42
N ASN A 328 23.58 20.93 -2.38
CA ASN A 328 24.71 21.18 -3.26
C ASN A 328 25.96 21.55 -2.43
N PHE A 329 25.82 22.52 -1.53
CA PHE A 329 26.92 22.96 -0.67
C PHE A 329 27.39 21.85 0.27
N ASP A 330 26.47 21.15 0.93
CA ASP A 330 26.82 20.19 1.97
C ASP A 330 27.47 18.90 1.41
N ILE A 331 26.99 18.39 0.27
CA ILE A 331 27.49 17.14 -0.33
C ILE A 331 28.51 17.38 -1.42
N ASP A 332 28.15 18.14 -2.45
CA ASP A 332 28.99 18.28 -3.64
C ASP A 332 30.27 19.07 -3.32
N TYR A 333 30.24 19.92 -2.28
CA TYR A 333 31.41 20.68 -1.87
C TYR A 333 31.97 20.23 -0.51
N VAL A 334 31.22 20.37 0.58
CA VAL A 334 31.80 20.20 1.93
C VAL A 334 32.19 18.75 2.21
N ALA A 335 31.30 17.78 1.92
CA ALA A 335 31.62 16.36 2.10
C ALA A 335 32.76 15.89 1.16
N HIS A 336 32.84 16.45 -0.04
CA HIS A 336 33.91 16.19 -1.01
C HIS A 336 35.28 16.65 -0.48
N GLU A 337 35.40 17.92 -0.07
CA GLU A 337 36.66 18.47 0.41
C GLU A 337 37.11 17.84 1.74
N LEU A 338 36.17 17.57 2.65
CA LEU A 338 36.47 16.80 3.85
C LEU A 338 36.86 15.36 3.50
N GLY A 339 36.26 14.76 2.47
CA GLY A 339 36.63 13.44 1.95
C GLY A 339 38.11 13.38 1.56
N HIS A 340 38.61 14.41 0.87
CA HIS A 340 40.05 14.55 0.60
C HIS A 340 40.89 14.70 1.87
N GLN A 341 40.54 15.61 2.78
CA GLN A 341 41.29 15.79 4.04
C GLN A 341 41.40 14.47 4.82
N PHE A 342 40.36 13.64 4.74
CA PHE A 342 40.30 12.31 5.34
C PHE A 342 40.98 11.20 4.53
N GLY A 343 41.34 11.43 3.27
CA GLY A 343 42.22 10.55 2.48
C GLY A 343 41.66 10.04 1.15
N GLY A 344 40.46 10.44 0.76
CA GLY A 344 39.86 10.07 -0.52
C GLY A 344 40.56 10.77 -1.69
N ASN A 345 40.75 10.05 -2.80
CA ASN A 345 41.10 10.65 -4.10
C ASN A 345 39.87 10.63 -5.00
N HIS A 346 39.93 11.35 -6.13
CA HIS A 346 38.80 11.35 -7.06
C HIS A 346 38.58 10.00 -7.72
N THR A 347 37.30 9.68 -7.93
CA THR A 347 36.85 8.40 -8.48
C THR A 347 36.43 8.50 -9.93
N PHE A 348 36.20 9.69 -10.45
CA PHE A 348 35.83 9.91 -11.85
C PHE A 348 36.93 9.45 -12.82
N SER A 349 36.58 9.23 -14.09
CA SER A 349 37.56 8.88 -15.13
C SER A 349 37.63 9.88 -16.28
N MET A 350 36.87 10.98 -16.25
CA MET A 350 36.98 12.05 -17.26
C MET A 350 38.38 12.68 -17.35
N ASN A 351 39.18 12.60 -16.28
CA ASN A 351 40.60 12.92 -16.24
C ASN A 351 41.33 11.84 -15.43
N ASN A 352 42.65 11.72 -15.59
CA ASN A 352 43.48 10.76 -14.85
C ASN A 352 44.50 11.52 -14.01
N GLU A 353 44.41 11.30 -12.70
CA GLU A 353 45.25 11.97 -11.70
C GLU A 353 46.45 11.10 -11.27
N GLY A 354 46.60 9.91 -11.87
CA GLY A 354 47.69 8.98 -11.57
C GLY A 354 47.59 8.32 -10.18
N THR A 355 46.42 8.39 -9.54
CA THR A 355 46.15 7.85 -8.20
C THR A 355 45.80 6.36 -8.22
N GLY A 356 45.39 5.85 -9.38
CA GLY A 356 45.01 4.45 -9.57
C GLY A 356 43.61 4.10 -9.03
N VAL A 357 42.76 5.10 -8.79
CA VAL A 357 41.40 4.92 -8.25
C VAL A 357 40.29 5.61 -9.06
N ASN A 358 40.53 5.86 -10.35
CA ASN A 358 39.55 6.38 -11.30
C ASN A 358 38.56 5.27 -11.71
N MET A 359 37.64 4.92 -10.80
CA MET A 359 36.74 3.77 -10.86
C MET A 359 35.34 4.05 -11.45
N GLU A 360 34.99 5.30 -11.75
CA GLU A 360 33.66 5.69 -12.23
C GLU A 360 33.70 6.29 -13.65
N PRO A 361 32.72 6.00 -14.52
CA PRO A 361 32.65 6.59 -15.86
C PRO A 361 32.29 8.09 -15.80
N GLY A 362 32.79 8.85 -16.77
CA GLY A 362 32.55 10.29 -16.91
C GLY A 362 33.00 11.08 -15.68
N SER A 363 32.13 11.99 -15.25
CA SER A 363 32.23 12.76 -14.01
C SER A 363 32.13 11.94 -12.73
N GLY A 364 31.70 10.68 -12.77
CA GLY A 364 31.38 9.94 -11.55
C GLY A 364 30.11 10.42 -10.85
N SER A 365 29.56 9.53 -10.03
CA SER A 365 28.26 9.66 -9.36
C SER A 365 28.37 9.85 -7.85
N THR A 366 29.46 9.37 -7.25
CA THR A 366 29.66 9.42 -5.79
C THR A 366 30.27 10.75 -5.33
N ILE A 367 30.36 10.94 -4.02
CA ILE A 367 30.87 12.19 -3.41
C ILE A 367 32.27 12.58 -3.90
N MET A 368 33.15 11.61 -4.17
CA MET A 368 34.50 11.89 -4.71
C MET A 368 34.54 11.97 -6.24
N GLY A 369 33.38 12.00 -6.90
CA GLY A 369 33.21 12.37 -8.29
C GLY A 369 33.07 13.88 -8.46
N TYR A 370 32.84 14.29 -9.70
CA TYR A 370 32.65 15.65 -10.21
C TYR A 370 31.30 15.79 -10.91
N ALA A 371 30.26 15.16 -10.37
CA ALA A 371 28.91 15.25 -10.92
C ALA A 371 28.47 16.72 -11.13
N GLY A 372 27.98 17.05 -12.33
CA GLY A 372 27.45 18.36 -12.71
C GLY A 372 28.44 19.39 -13.24
N ILE A 373 29.75 19.11 -13.19
CA ILE A 373 30.77 20.17 -13.31
C ILE A 373 31.78 19.90 -14.43
N THR A 374 31.48 18.94 -15.30
CA THR A 374 32.40 18.44 -16.34
C THR A 374 31.72 18.45 -17.71
N SER A 375 32.49 18.19 -18.77
CA SER A 375 31.97 18.03 -20.14
C SER A 375 31.62 16.58 -20.50
N GLN A 376 31.78 15.65 -19.55
CA GLN A 376 31.43 14.24 -19.68
C GLN A 376 30.51 13.87 -18.51
N ASP A 377 29.45 14.65 -18.32
CA ASP A 377 28.66 14.56 -17.12
C ASP A 377 27.64 13.41 -17.14
N ILE A 378 27.59 12.67 -16.04
CA ILE A 378 26.68 11.52 -15.91
C ILE A 378 25.41 11.87 -15.14
N GLN A 379 25.45 12.91 -14.32
CA GLN A 379 24.35 13.42 -13.50
C GLN A 379 24.70 14.82 -12.97
N PRO A 380 23.70 15.70 -12.75
CA PRO A 380 23.93 17.10 -12.38
C PRO A 380 24.55 17.31 -10.99
N HIS A 381 24.52 16.30 -10.11
CA HIS A 381 24.96 16.43 -8.72
C HIS A 381 25.22 15.05 -8.08
N SER A 382 26.11 14.96 -7.10
CA SER A 382 26.56 13.68 -6.52
C SER A 382 25.48 13.01 -5.68
N ASP A 383 25.46 11.67 -5.69
CA ASP A 383 24.70 10.88 -4.73
C ASP A 383 25.42 10.88 -3.38
N ALA A 384 24.68 10.98 -2.27
CA ALA A 384 25.23 11.19 -0.92
C ALA A 384 25.82 9.92 -0.28
N PHE A 385 26.76 9.27 -0.96
CA PHE A 385 27.55 8.15 -0.46
C PHE A 385 28.94 8.13 -1.10
N PHE A 386 29.88 7.44 -0.46
CA PHE A 386 31.23 7.25 -0.99
C PHE A 386 31.36 5.93 -1.77
N HIS A 387 32.07 5.97 -2.90
CA HIS A 387 32.47 4.77 -3.64
C HIS A 387 33.28 3.83 -2.74
N ALA A 388 33.18 2.51 -2.95
CA ALA A 388 33.91 1.55 -2.13
C ALA A 388 35.44 1.71 -2.12
N VAL A 389 36.02 2.34 -3.16
CA VAL A 389 37.45 2.70 -3.18
C VAL A 389 37.76 3.85 -2.23
N SER A 390 36.87 4.85 -2.13
CA SER A 390 37.00 5.97 -1.20
C SER A 390 36.82 5.49 0.24
N ILE A 391 35.89 4.55 0.48
CA ILE A 391 35.75 3.84 1.77
C ILE A 391 37.05 3.17 2.17
N GLN A 392 37.67 2.41 1.27
CA GLN A 392 38.96 1.78 1.52
C GLN A 392 40.06 2.81 1.84
N GLN A 393 40.17 3.89 1.06
CA GLN A 393 41.23 4.89 1.25
C GLN A 393 41.08 5.68 2.55
N ILE A 394 39.88 6.20 2.82
CA ILE A 394 39.60 7.01 4.00
C ILE A 394 39.72 6.15 5.26
N THR A 395 39.14 4.94 5.25
CA THR A 395 39.22 4.02 6.39
C THR A 395 40.67 3.66 6.72
N ASN A 396 41.50 3.38 5.71
CA ASN A 396 42.93 3.15 5.89
C ASN A 396 43.61 4.32 6.60
N ASN A 397 43.34 5.54 6.13
CA ASN A 397 43.95 6.73 6.69
C ASN A 397 43.51 6.95 8.15
N ILE A 398 42.19 6.97 8.43
CA ILE A 398 41.68 7.25 9.78
C ILE A 398 42.08 6.17 10.79
N LYS A 399 42.17 4.90 10.39
CA LYS A 399 42.63 3.81 11.27
C LYS A 399 44.11 3.91 11.62
N ALA A 400 44.91 4.55 10.76
CA ALA A 400 46.32 4.79 11.00
C ALA A 400 46.59 6.01 11.91
N LYS A 401 45.59 6.87 12.17
CA LYS A 401 45.74 8.06 13.04
C LYS A 401 45.36 7.74 14.49
N THR A 402 45.92 8.51 15.43
CA THR A 402 45.72 8.34 16.88
C THR A 402 45.05 9.53 17.58
N CYS A 403 44.77 10.59 16.83
CA CYS A 403 44.18 11.84 17.33
C CYS A 403 42.68 11.73 17.67
N SER A 404 41.96 10.80 17.06
CA SER A 404 40.52 10.65 17.29
C SER A 404 40.24 10.04 18.66
N VAL A 405 39.12 10.44 19.24
CA VAL A 405 38.54 9.73 20.38
C VAL A 405 37.72 8.56 19.84
N ASN A 406 38.13 7.34 20.18
CA ASN A 406 37.47 6.12 19.71
C ASN A 406 36.52 5.60 20.79
N THR A 407 35.25 5.44 20.44
CA THR A 407 34.21 4.93 21.33
C THR A 407 33.66 3.62 20.78
N ALA A 408 33.60 2.57 21.60
CA ALA A 408 32.97 1.32 21.20
C ALA A 408 31.47 1.53 20.97
N THR A 409 30.96 1.09 19.82
CA THR A 409 29.56 1.27 19.44
C THR A 409 28.65 0.16 19.97
N GLY A 410 29.25 -0.98 20.34
CA GLY A 410 28.51 -2.21 20.64
C GLY A 410 27.82 -2.81 19.41
N ASN A 411 28.23 -2.38 18.21
CA ASN A 411 27.73 -2.88 16.94
C ASN A 411 28.43 -4.17 16.54
N SER A 412 27.70 -5.07 15.89
CA SER A 412 28.24 -6.22 15.20
C SER A 412 28.40 -5.83 13.74
N ILE A 413 29.55 -6.15 13.15
CA ILE A 413 29.82 -5.74 11.78
C ILE A 413 29.13 -6.71 10.81
N PRO A 414 28.47 -6.22 9.75
CA PRO A 414 27.84 -7.09 8.78
C PRO A 414 28.86 -7.96 8.05
N THR A 415 28.44 -9.14 7.64
CA THR A 415 29.21 -9.98 6.71
C THR A 415 28.96 -9.56 5.27
N ALA A 416 29.96 -9.71 4.41
CA ALA A 416 29.83 -9.55 2.97
C ALA A 416 30.41 -10.77 2.26
N ASN A 417 29.67 -11.31 1.29
CA ASN A 417 30.13 -12.39 0.43
C ASN A 417 29.63 -12.10 -0.99
N ALA A 418 30.57 -11.88 -1.91
CA ALA A 418 30.32 -11.52 -3.30
C ALA A 418 29.95 -12.74 -4.17
N GLY A 419 30.06 -13.95 -3.65
CA GLY A 419 29.84 -15.19 -4.39
C GLY A 419 31.07 -15.61 -5.19
N SER A 420 30.84 -16.37 -6.27
CA SER A 420 31.92 -16.91 -7.10
C SER A 420 32.32 -15.95 -8.23
N ASP A 421 33.53 -16.14 -8.74
CA ASP A 421 33.96 -15.56 -10.01
C ASP A 421 33.27 -16.27 -11.19
N TYR A 422 33.02 -15.54 -12.28
CA TYR A 422 32.32 -16.08 -13.45
C TYR A 422 33.00 -15.70 -14.76
N THR A 423 32.88 -16.59 -15.76
CA THR A 423 33.13 -16.25 -17.16
C THR A 423 31.79 -16.10 -17.88
N ILE A 424 31.56 -14.94 -18.51
CA ILE A 424 30.30 -14.61 -19.19
C ILE A 424 30.50 -14.43 -20.70
N PRO A 425 29.47 -14.69 -21.53
CA PRO A 425 29.50 -14.34 -22.94
C PRO A 425 29.56 -12.81 -23.15
N LYS A 426 30.22 -12.36 -24.21
CA LYS A 426 30.26 -10.94 -24.59
C LYS A 426 28.90 -10.45 -25.08
N GLY A 427 28.61 -9.17 -24.86
CA GLY A 427 27.38 -8.54 -25.34
C GLY A 427 26.09 -9.07 -24.70
N THR A 428 26.19 -9.73 -23.55
CA THR A 428 25.06 -10.36 -22.86
C THR A 428 24.84 -9.72 -21.48
N PRO A 429 23.60 -9.39 -21.10
CA PRO A 429 23.26 -8.96 -19.75
C PRO A 429 23.70 -9.94 -18.67
N PHE A 430 24.09 -9.43 -17.50
CA PHE A 430 24.44 -10.27 -16.36
C PHE A 430 23.98 -9.64 -15.04
N MET A 431 23.88 -10.45 -14.00
CA MET A 431 23.47 -10.04 -12.66
C MET A 431 24.47 -10.53 -11.61
N LEU A 432 24.81 -9.66 -10.67
CA LEU A 432 25.63 -10.06 -9.52
C LEU A 432 24.75 -10.09 -8.29
N THR A 433 24.83 -11.19 -7.53
CA THR A 433 24.07 -11.40 -6.30
C THR A 433 25.04 -11.77 -5.20
N GLY A 434 25.15 -10.89 -4.20
CA GLY A 434 25.92 -11.17 -3.00
C GLY A 434 25.05 -11.68 -1.86
N THR A 435 25.66 -11.95 -0.72
CA THR A 435 24.95 -12.24 0.53
C THR A 435 25.58 -11.49 1.69
N GLY A 436 24.75 -11.03 2.62
CA GLY A 436 25.17 -10.38 3.85
C GLY A 436 24.27 -10.76 5.01
N THR A 437 24.84 -10.78 6.19
CA THR A 437 24.14 -11.05 7.45
C THR A 437 24.65 -10.07 8.50
N ASP A 438 23.79 -9.71 9.44
CA ASP A 438 24.17 -8.92 10.60
C ASP A 438 23.68 -9.61 11.87
N ALA A 439 24.54 -9.66 12.88
CA ALA A 439 24.25 -10.37 14.13
C ALA A 439 23.33 -9.58 15.07
N ASN A 440 23.19 -8.27 14.86
CA ASN A 440 22.22 -7.44 15.58
C ASN A 440 20.82 -7.48 14.96
N GLY A 441 20.68 -8.02 13.75
CA GLY A 441 19.42 -8.02 13.01
C GLY A 441 19.13 -6.66 12.38
N ASP A 442 20.15 -5.83 12.20
CA ASP A 442 20.05 -4.53 11.56
C ASP A 442 19.67 -4.69 10.08
N SER A 443 18.96 -3.70 9.54
CA SER A 443 18.53 -3.75 8.15
C SER A 443 19.68 -3.38 7.21
N LEU A 444 19.99 -4.31 6.31
CA LEU A 444 21.16 -4.21 5.45
C LEU A 444 20.86 -3.52 4.12
N THR A 445 21.85 -2.76 3.66
CA THR A 445 21.89 -2.23 2.29
C THR A 445 23.14 -2.71 1.57
N TYR A 446 23.00 -2.85 0.26
CA TYR A 446 23.92 -3.53 -0.62
C TYR A 446 24.22 -2.65 -1.84
N ILE A 447 25.46 -2.69 -2.29
CA ILE A 447 25.87 -2.07 -3.55
C ILE A 447 26.95 -2.93 -4.20
N TRP A 448 26.87 -3.03 -5.52
CA TRP A 448 27.89 -3.60 -6.38
C TRP A 448 28.55 -2.47 -7.17
N GLU A 449 29.85 -2.30 -7.08
CA GLU A 449 30.60 -1.21 -7.73
C GLU A 449 31.77 -1.76 -8.53
N GLN A 450 32.06 -1.15 -9.68
CA GLN A 450 33.20 -1.57 -10.49
C GLN A 450 34.50 -1.00 -9.89
N MET A 451 35.55 -1.82 -9.87
CA MET A 451 36.86 -1.50 -9.28
C MET A 451 37.96 -1.50 -10.34
N ASP A 452 37.62 -1.17 -11.59
CA ASP A 452 38.53 -1.09 -12.72
C ASP A 452 39.03 0.33 -12.95
N ASN A 453 40.28 0.61 -12.60
CA ASN A 453 40.88 1.94 -12.78
C ASN A 453 41.00 2.31 -14.26
N ALA A 454 40.61 3.53 -14.61
CA ALA A 454 40.83 4.09 -15.95
C ALA A 454 42.31 4.33 -16.24
N SER A 455 42.79 3.88 -17.40
CA SER A 455 44.09 4.28 -17.92
C SER A 455 44.03 5.71 -18.48
N SER A 456 45.19 6.34 -18.70
CA SER A 456 45.28 7.67 -19.33
C SER A 456 44.65 7.72 -20.74
N SER A 457 44.52 6.59 -21.42
CA SER A 457 43.83 6.46 -22.71
C SER A 457 42.31 6.29 -22.63
N GLN A 458 41.74 6.23 -21.42
CA GLN A 458 40.30 6.01 -21.18
C GLN A 458 39.67 7.21 -20.46
N THR A 459 40.20 8.42 -20.72
CA THR A 459 39.73 9.70 -20.17
C THR A 459 39.06 10.57 -21.23
N GLY A 460 38.57 11.75 -20.86
CA GLY A 460 37.81 12.64 -21.72
C GLY A 460 36.60 11.92 -22.32
N ALA A 461 36.34 12.09 -23.61
CA ALA A 461 35.25 11.39 -24.30
C ALA A 461 35.35 9.85 -24.22
N SER A 462 36.56 9.29 -24.08
CA SER A 462 36.78 7.84 -23.91
C SER A 462 36.45 7.33 -22.50
N SER A 463 36.15 8.23 -21.57
CA SER A 463 35.63 7.89 -20.25
C SER A 463 34.22 7.30 -20.30
N ALA A 464 33.42 7.64 -21.33
CA ALA A 464 32.10 7.06 -21.54
C ALA A 464 32.14 5.53 -21.64
N ALA A 465 31.11 4.89 -21.11
CA ALA A 465 30.96 3.44 -21.24
C ALA A 465 30.68 3.08 -22.70
N SER A 466 31.37 2.08 -23.23
CA SER A 466 31.14 1.58 -24.60
C SER A 466 31.44 0.10 -24.70
N ALA A 467 30.81 -0.57 -25.66
CA ALA A 467 30.95 -2.01 -25.83
C ALA A 467 32.36 -2.45 -26.25
N THR A 468 33.15 -1.55 -26.84
CA THR A 468 34.51 -1.85 -27.30
C THR A 468 35.58 -1.40 -26.30
N LYS A 469 35.20 -0.80 -25.18
CA LYS A 469 36.12 -0.36 -24.14
C LYS A 469 36.79 -1.56 -23.49
N ALA A 470 38.11 -1.66 -23.61
CA ALA A 470 38.90 -2.81 -23.15
C ALA A 470 39.40 -2.69 -21.69
N SER A 471 39.43 -1.48 -21.13
CA SER A 471 39.90 -1.21 -19.76
C SER A 471 39.15 -0.04 -19.13
N GLY A 472 39.28 0.11 -17.80
CA GLY A 472 38.60 1.16 -17.03
C GLY A 472 37.10 0.93 -16.87
N PRO A 473 36.39 1.87 -16.24
CA PRO A 473 35.01 1.65 -15.83
C PRO A 473 34.04 1.75 -17.02
N THR A 474 33.05 0.87 -17.01
CA THR A 474 31.94 0.78 -17.96
C THR A 474 30.58 0.67 -17.26
N PHE A 475 30.54 0.71 -15.92
CA PHE A 475 29.31 0.68 -15.14
C PHE A 475 29.35 1.72 -14.03
N ARG A 476 28.40 2.66 -14.05
CA ARG A 476 28.19 3.69 -13.02
C ARG A 476 27.92 3.09 -11.64
N SER A 477 28.24 3.83 -10.56
CA SER A 477 27.73 3.51 -9.22
C SER A 477 26.31 4.03 -9.02
N TRP A 478 25.44 3.20 -8.46
CA TRP A 478 24.07 3.55 -8.11
C TRP A 478 23.89 3.52 -6.60
N THR A 479 22.98 4.32 -6.07
CA THR A 479 22.66 4.36 -4.64
C THR A 479 22.47 2.93 -4.08
N PRO A 480 23.03 2.62 -2.89
CA PRO A 480 22.80 1.35 -2.23
C PRO A 480 21.31 1.01 -2.10
N THR A 481 20.98 -0.28 -2.14
CA THR A 481 19.59 -0.78 -2.07
C THR A 481 19.45 -1.94 -1.09
N THR A 482 18.23 -2.30 -0.72
CA THR A 482 17.94 -3.51 0.09
C THR A 482 18.04 -4.80 -0.72
N SER A 483 18.17 -4.73 -2.05
CA SER A 483 18.41 -5.89 -2.90
C SER A 483 19.90 -6.21 -2.95
N PRO A 484 20.32 -7.45 -2.62
CA PRO A 484 21.71 -7.87 -2.79
C PRO A 484 22.06 -8.16 -4.27
N THR A 485 21.08 -8.07 -5.17
CA THR A 485 21.22 -8.31 -6.61
C THR A 485 21.26 -7.00 -7.39
N ARG A 486 22.28 -6.84 -8.24
CA ARG A 486 22.38 -5.77 -9.25
C ARG A 486 22.41 -6.36 -10.66
N TYR A 487 21.68 -5.75 -11.57
CA TYR A 487 21.65 -6.08 -13.01
C TYR A 487 22.54 -5.13 -13.82
N PHE A 488 23.19 -5.67 -14.85
CA PHE A 488 24.13 -4.97 -15.71
C PHE A 488 23.78 -5.19 -17.19
N PRO A 489 23.39 -4.14 -17.96
CA PRO A 489 23.03 -2.80 -17.47
C PRO A 489 21.76 -2.86 -16.59
N ARG A 490 21.33 -1.73 -16.03
CA ARG A 490 20.12 -1.67 -15.19
C ARG A 490 18.94 -2.37 -15.87
N MET A 491 18.11 -3.07 -15.08
CA MET A 491 17.01 -3.89 -15.61
C MET A 491 16.10 -3.12 -16.57
N ALA A 492 15.83 -1.83 -16.32
CA ALA A 492 15.03 -1.01 -17.24
C ALA A 492 15.65 -0.87 -18.65
N SER A 493 16.98 -0.86 -18.78
CA SER A 493 17.66 -0.90 -20.08
C SER A 493 17.50 -2.27 -20.74
N VAL A 494 17.71 -3.35 -19.98
CA VAL A 494 17.54 -4.72 -20.48
C VAL A 494 16.11 -4.96 -20.97
N LEU A 495 15.12 -4.48 -20.22
CA LEU A 495 13.71 -4.57 -20.58
C LEU A 495 13.34 -3.74 -21.82
N ALA A 496 14.14 -2.75 -22.19
CA ALA A 496 14.00 -2.00 -23.43
C ALA A 496 14.78 -2.64 -24.60
N GLY A 497 15.45 -3.79 -24.38
CA GLY A 497 16.33 -4.43 -25.35
C GLY A 497 17.65 -3.66 -25.57
N ALA A 498 18.01 -2.76 -24.66
CA ALA A 498 19.21 -1.94 -24.76
C ALA A 498 20.40 -2.62 -24.08
N THR A 499 21.56 -2.55 -24.73
CA THR A 499 22.85 -3.02 -24.20
C THR A 499 23.61 -1.94 -23.44
N THR A 500 23.01 -0.76 -23.31
CA THR A 500 23.59 0.43 -22.68
C THR A 500 22.57 1.16 -21.80
N THR A 501 23.08 2.01 -20.92
CA THR A 501 22.29 2.96 -20.13
C THR A 501 22.82 4.37 -20.37
N ALA A 502 21.93 5.29 -20.72
CA ALA A 502 22.24 6.70 -20.85
C ALA A 502 22.29 7.38 -19.47
N GLY A 503 23.27 8.25 -19.27
CA GLY A 503 23.29 9.29 -18.23
C GLY A 503 22.80 10.62 -18.80
N SER A 504 23.14 11.73 -18.13
CA SER A 504 22.77 13.08 -18.58
C SER A 504 23.39 13.44 -19.94
N GLU A 505 24.71 13.26 -20.11
CA GLU A 505 25.41 13.62 -21.35
C GLU A 505 26.03 12.43 -22.09
N ILE A 506 26.42 11.39 -21.36
CA ILE A 506 27.17 10.25 -21.91
C ILE A 506 26.50 8.91 -21.59
N THR A 507 26.96 7.85 -22.24
CA THR A 507 26.61 6.48 -21.85
C THR A 507 27.35 6.09 -20.57
N VAL A 508 26.62 5.59 -19.57
CA VAL A 508 27.11 5.34 -18.20
C VAL A 508 27.17 3.86 -17.83
N GLU A 509 26.45 3.01 -18.57
CA GLU A 509 26.60 1.55 -18.50
C GLU A 509 26.67 0.97 -19.92
N ALA A 510 27.55 0.00 -20.16
CA ALA A 510 27.62 -0.70 -21.44
C ALA A 510 28.09 -2.16 -21.27
N LEU A 511 27.41 -3.08 -21.94
CA LEU A 511 27.87 -4.46 -22.08
C LEU A 511 29.12 -4.54 -22.93
N SER A 512 30.10 -5.34 -22.51
CA SER A 512 31.37 -5.50 -23.22
C SER A 512 31.25 -6.49 -24.37
N ASN A 513 31.63 -6.06 -25.57
CA ASN A 513 31.78 -6.87 -26.80
C ASN A 513 33.24 -7.29 -27.06
N VAL A 514 34.16 -6.97 -26.15
CA VAL A 514 35.58 -7.34 -26.20
C VAL A 514 35.92 -8.22 -25.01
N ALA A 515 36.91 -9.11 -25.19
CA ALA A 515 37.43 -9.90 -24.09
C ALA A 515 38.11 -8.98 -23.07
N ARG A 516 37.67 -9.06 -21.80
CA ARG A 516 38.25 -8.29 -20.70
C ARG A 516 37.85 -8.88 -19.36
N THR A 517 38.57 -8.51 -18.32
CA THR A 517 38.20 -8.76 -16.94
C THR A 517 37.51 -7.52 -16.39
N LEU A 518 36.45 -7.73 -15.63
CA LEU A 518 35.72 -6.72 -14.87
C LEU A 518 35.87 -7.06 -13.38
N ASN A 519 36.36 -6.12 -12.60
CA ASN A 519 36.52 -6.28 -11.15
C ASN A 519 35.35 -5.58 -10.47
N PHE A 520 34.63 -6.28 -9.60
CA PHE A 520 33.51 -5.71 -8.85
C PHE A 520 33.72 -5.89 -7.35
N ARG A 521 33.25 -4.91 -6.58
CA ARG A 521 33.17 -4.98 -5.12
C ARG A 521 31.71 -4.96 -4.68
N PHE A 522 31.36 -5.89 -3.81
CA PHE A 522 30.10 -5.96 -3.09
C PHE A 522 30.29 -5.39 -1.69
N THR A 523 29.63 -4.26 -1.40
CA THR A 523 29.70 -3.59 -0.09
C THR A 523 28.36 -3.72 0.63
N VAL A 524 28.40 -4.17 1.88
CA VAL A 524 27.25 -4.34 2.78
C VAL A 524 27.34 -3.32 3.91
N ARG A 525 26.26 -2.58 4.18
CA ARG A 525 26.14 -1.61 5.27
C ARG A 525 24.99 -1.98 6.19
N ASP A 526 25.19 -1.88 7.49
CA ASP A 526 24.13 -2.09 8.49
C ASP A 526 23.26 -0.86 8.76
N ASN A 527 23.71 0.32 8.32
CA ASN A 527 23.02 1.60 8.49
C ASN A 527 22.71 1.96 9.95
N ARG A 528 23.37 1.33 10.92
CA ARG A 528 23.08 1.53 12.34
C ARG A 528 23.41 2.94 12.78
N ALA A 529 22.40 3.66 13.24
CA ALA A 529 22.59 5.00 13.81
C ALA A 529 23.50 4.92 15.04
N GLY A 530 24.39 5.90 15.19
CA GLY A 530 25.27 5.96 16.35
C GLY A 530 26.63 5.30 16.16
N GLY A 531 26.87 4.61 15.05
CA GLY A 531 28.14 3.95 14.74
C GLY A 531 27.96 2.76 13.81
N SER A 532 27.64 3.05 12.55
CA SER A 532 27.38 2.06 11.50
C SER A 532 28.63 1.27 11.16
N GLY A 533 28.44 0.00 10.81
CA GLY A 533 29.46 -0.88 10.28
C GLY A 533 29.25 -1.16 8.79
N ASN A 534 30.34 -1.43 8.11
CA ASN A 534 30.29 -1.97 6.76
C ASN A 534 31.38 -3.01 6.53
N ASN A 535 31.17 -3.83 5.52
CA ASN A 535 32.11 -4.84 5.08
C ASN A 535 31.98 -5.07 3.58
N SER A 536 33.00 -5.65 2.96
CA SER A 536 33.02 -5.85 1.52
C SER A 536 33.74 -7.12 1.08
N ASP A 537 33.33 -7.62 -0.07
CA ASP A 537 33.97 -8.73 -0.77
C ASP A 537 34.05 -8.42 -2.28
N ASP A 538 35.02 -9.00 -2.99
CA ASP A 538 35.24 -8.73 -4.42
C ASP A 538 34.88 -9.96 -5.25
N ALA A 539 34.38 -9.74 -6.47
CA ALA A 539 34.17 -10.77 -7.48
C ALA A 539 34.79 -10.35 -8.82
N VAL A 540 35.32 -11.33 -9.54
CA VAL A 540 35.95 -11.16 -10.85
C VAL A 540 35.08 -11.76 -11.94
N ILE A 541 34.71 -10.92 -12.91
CA ILE A 541 33.88 -11.32 -14.05
C ILE A 541 34.71 -11.24 -15.33
N THR A 542 34.93 -12.40 -15.96
CA THR A 542 35.69 -12.50 -17.20
C THR A 542 34.75 -12.52 -18.40
N VAL A 543 34.82 -11.50 -19.26
CA VAL A 543 34.08 -11.45 -20.52
C VAL A 543 34.82 -12.28 -21.57
N ASN A 544 34.17 -13.32 -22.08
CA ASN A 544 34.73 -14.20 -23.08
C ASN A 544 34.80 -13.55 -24.46
N GLY A 545 35.92 -13.70 -25.19
CA GLY A 545 36.06 -13.11 -26.53
C GLY A 545 35.29 -13.82 -27.64
N THR A 546 34.90 -15.08 -27.44
CA THR A 546 34.33 -15.97 -28.47
C THR A 546 32.84 -16.20 -28.26
N ALA A 547 32.43 -16.60 -27.05
CA ALA A 547 31.03 -16.82 -26.72
C ALA A 547 30.24 -15.50 -26.62
N GLY A 548 29.02 -15.50 -27.12
CA GLY A 548 28.09 -14.38 -27.10
C GLY A 548 27.86 -13.70 -28.46
N PRO A 549 26.79 -12.89 -28.59
CA PRO A 549 25.81 -12.60 -27.54
C PRO A 549 24.79 -13.73 -27.37
N PHE A 550 24.63 -14.19 -26.13
CA PHE A 550 23.47 -14.97 -25.71
C PHE A 550 22.26 -14.04 -25.67
N SER A 551 21.18 -14.40 -26.38
CA SER A 551 19.99 -13.55 -26.49
C SER A 551 18.71 -14.33 -26.73
N VAL A 552 17.60 -13.87 -26.16
CA VAL A 552 16.25 -14.41 -26.39
C VAL A 552 15.76 -13.94 -27.76
N SER A 553 15.41 -14.89 -28.63
CA SER A 553 15.00 -14.63 -30.01
C SER A 553 13.48 -14.65 -30.22
N SER A 554 12.71 -15.17 -29.26
CA SER A 554 11.25 -15.25 -29.31
C SER A 554 10.57 -14.16 -28.46
N GLN A 555 9.26 -13.92 -28.70
CA GLN A 555 8.44 -12.93 -27.96
C GLN A 555 9.01 -11.50 -27.92
N ASN A 556 9.79 -11.12 -28.93
CA ASN A 556 10.35 -9.77 -29.08
C ASN A 556 9.37 -8.76 -29.69
N SER A 557 8.14 -9.20 -29.98
CA SER A 557 7.01 -8.36 -30.40
C SER A 557 5.83 -8.61 -29.47
N ALA A 558 5.00 -7.60 -29.24
CA ALA A 558 3.84 -7.71 -28.36
C ALA A 558 2.95 -8.88 -28.77
N THR A 559 2.56 -9.72 -27.82
CA THR A 559 1.80 -10.94 -28.07
C THR A 559 0.77 -11.18 -26.97
N SER A 560 -0.24 -11.99 -27.28
CA SER A 560 -1.33 -12.32 -26.34
C SER A 560 -1.48 -13.82 -26.20
N TYR A 561 -1.48 -14.30 -24.97
CA TYR A 561 -1.62 -15.70 -24.60
C TYR A 561 -2.85 -15.95 -23.74
N THR A 562 -3.33 -17.19 -23.78
CA THR A 562 -4.28 -17.70 -22.79
C THR A 562 -3.48 -18.28 -21.62
N GLY A 563 -3.84 -17.94 -20.38
CA GLY A 563 -3.20 -18.49 -19.19
C GLY A 563 -3.29 -20.02 -19.15
N GLY A 564 -2.20 -20.69 -18.77
CA GLY A 564 -2.08 -22.16 -18.82
C GLY A 564 -1.73 -22.73 -20.20
N SER A 565 -1.61 -21.91 -21.25
CA SER A 565 -1.17 -22.38 -22.56
C SER A 565 0.33 -22.70 -22.59
N SER A 566 0.71 -23.66 -23.43
CA SER A 566 2.11 -23.98 -23.71
C SER A 566 2.66 -23.06 -24.80
N GLN A 567 3.84 -22.47 -24.57
CA GLN A 567 4.52 -21.56 -25.48
C GLN A 567 5.96 -21.98 -25.68
N THR A 568 6.47 -21.81 -26.90
CA THR A 568 7.88 -22.08 -27.22
C THR A 568 8.69 -20.81 -27.00
N VAL A 569 9.78 -20.96 -26.24
CA VAL A 569 10.79 -19.93 -26.00
C VAL A 569 12.06 -20.34 -26.72
N THR A 570 12.62 -19.46 -27.54
CA THR A 570 13.87 -19.68 -28.28
C THR A 570 14.92 -18.63 -27.94
N TRP A 571 16.18 -19.03 -27.96
CA TRP A 571 17.32 -18.15 -27.72
C TRP A 571 18.55 -18.60 -28.52
N ASN A 572 19.48 -17.67 -28.72
CA ASN A 572 20.78 -17.96 -29.29
C ASN A 572 21.72 -18.49 -28.20
N VAL A 573 22.09 -19.77 -28.28
CA VAL A 573 23.06 -20.41 -27.37
C VAL A 573 24.44 -19.71 -27.45
N ALA A 574 24.81 -19.19 -28.61
CA ALA A 574 25.99 -18.36 -28.83
C ALA A 574 27.31 -18.90 -28.23
N GLY A 575 27.51 -20.22 -28.27
CA GLY A 575 28.73 -20.87 -27.77
C GLY A 575 28.88 -20.87 -26.24
N THR A 576 27.82 -20.56 -25.48
CA THR A 576 27.82 -20.54 -24.01
C THR A 576 27.93 -21.92 -23.35
N THR A 577 27.57 -23.00 -24.06
CA THR A 577 27.77 -24.39 -23.60
C THR A 577 29.24 -24.82 -23.59
N ALA A 578 30.13 -24.01 -24.19
CA ALA A 578 31.56 -24.27 -24.31
C ALA A 578 32.37 -22.99 -24.03
N ASN A 579 33.58 -22.90 -24.59
CA ASN A 579 34.44 -21.71 -24.58
C ASN A 579 34.78 -21.16 -23.17
N GLY A 580 34.72 -22.00 -22.13
CA GLY A 580 34.98 -21.57 -20.75
C GLY A 580 33.80 -20.93 -20.03
N VAL A 581 32.70 -20.63 -20.74
CA VAL A 581 31.40 -20.28 -20.11
C VAL A 581 30.76 -21.56 -19.57
N ASN A 582 30.74 -22.65 -20.35
CA ASN A 582 30.33 -23.99 -19.92
C ASN A 582 28.94 -24.07 -19.25
N ALA A 583 27.98 -23.27 -19.73
CA ALA A 583 26.59 -23.28 -19.29
C ALA A 583 25.81 -24.39 -20.01
N ALA A 584 25.83 -25.60 -19.46
CA ALA A 584 25.13 -26.75 -20.03
C ALA A 584 23.59 -26.61 -19.99
N ASN A 585 23.07 -25.88 -18.99
CA ASN A 585 21.64 -25.72 -18.74
C ASN A 585 21.26 -24.25 -18.57
N VAL A 586 19.98 -23.95 -18.76
CA VAL A 586 19.34 -22.66 -18.51
C VAL A 586 18.11 -22.82 -17.60
N ASP A 587 17.75 -21.74 -16.92
CA ASP A 587 16.48 -21.54 -16.23
C ASP A 587 15.64 -20.55 -17.05
N ILE A 588 14.35 -20.83 -17.19
CA ILE A 588 13.37 -19.94 -17.81
C ILE A 588 12.50 -19.36 -16.71
N LEU A 589 12.49 -18.05 -16.60
CA LEU A 589 11.76 -17.30 -15.59
C LEU A 589 10.67 -16.44 -16.23
N TRP A 590 9.59 -16.26 -15.47
CA TRP A 590 8.42 -15.48 -15.83
C TRP A 590 8.24 -14.31 -14.88
N SER A 591 7.87 -13.16 -15.42
CA SER A 591 7.43 -12.00 -14.66
C SER A 591 6.03 -11.61 -15.09
N THR A 592 5.18 -11.23 -14.12
CA THR A 592 3.84 -10.65 -14.37
C THR A 592 3.82 -9.14 -14.22
N ASP A 593 4.94 -8.51 -13.85
CA ASP A 593 5.02 -7.13 -13.38
C ASP A 593 6.12 -6.34 -14.09
N SER A 594 6.30 -6.58 -15.39
CA SER A 594 7.31 -5.90 -16.22
C SER A 594 8.75 -6.12 -15.75
N GLY A 595 9.07 -7.30 -15.25
CA GLY A 595 10.43 -7.69 -14.85
C GLY A 595 10.87 -7.19 -13.47
N ASN A 596 9.94 -6.75 -12.63
CA ASN A 596 10.25 -6.36 -11.25
C ASN A 596 10.42 -7.60 -10.35
N THR A 597 9.62 -8.64 -10.56
CA THR A 597 9.73 -9.93 -9.89
C THR A 597 9.79 -11.07 -10.91
N TRP A 598 10.53 -12.13 -10.57
CA TRP A 598 10.79 -13.27 -11.44
C TRP A 598 10.49 -14.57 -10.73
N THR A 599 9.70 -15.44 -11.36
CA THR A 599 9.40 -16.80 -10.90
C THR A 599 9.92 -17.80 -11.91
N THR A 600 10.71 -18.78 -11.47
CA THR A 600 11.19 -19.85 -12.34
C THR A 600 10.02 -20.73 -12.78
N ILE A 601 9.80 -20.86 -14.09
CA ILE A 601 8.75 -21.71 -14.68
C ILE A 601 9.30 -22.99 -15.32
N LEU A 602 10.60 -23.01 -15.62
CA LEU A 602 11.33 -24.22 -16.03
C LEU A 602 12.78 -24.09 -15.55
N ALA A 603 13.26 -25.02 -14.74
CA ALA A 603 14.60 -24.98 -14.15
C ALA A 603 15.52 -26.04 -14.78
N ALA A 604 16.81 -25.72 -14.87
CA ALA A 604 17.90 -26.62 -15.25
C ALA A 604 17.65 -27.42 -16.54
N THR A 605 17.01 -26.79 -17.53
CA THR A 605 16.74 -27.40 -18.83
C THR A 605 17.94 -27.25 -19.79
N PRO A 606 18.18 -28.14 -20.75
CA PRO A 606 19.33 -28.03 -21.65
C PRO A 606 19.45 -26.68 -22.34
N ASN A 607 20.67 -26.16 -22.44
CA ASN A 607 20.98 -24.94 -23.19
C ASN A 607 21.13 -25.26 -24.70
N ASP A 608 20.04 -25.67 -25.33
CA ASP A 608 19.96 -26.12 -26.72
C ASP A 608 19.29 -25.11 -27.67
N GLY A 609 18.84 -23.98 -27.14
CA GLY A 609 18.28 -22.86 -27.90
C GLY A 609 16.76 -22.87 -28.01
N THR A 610 16.06 -23.87 -27.48
CA THR A 610 14.59 -23.94 -27.56
C THR A 610 13.98 -24.80 -26.47
N GLN A 611 12.97 -24.29 -25.77
CA GLN A 611 12.18 -25.07 -24.81
C GLN A 611 10.71 -24.67 -24.84
N THR A 612 9.84 -25.61 -24.50
CA THR A 612 8.40 -25.35 -24.32
C THR A 612 8.11 -25.14 -22.84
N VAL A 613 7.40 -24.06 -22.52
CA VAL A 613 7.00 -23.70 -21.16
C VAL A 613 5.51 -23.47 -21.06
N THR A 614 4.92 -23.76 -19.90
CA THR A 614 3.54 -23.42 -19.60
C THR A 614 3.46 -22.04 -18.98
N ILE A 615 2.73 -21.12 -19.60
CA ILE A 615 2.56 -19.76 -19.07
C ILE A 615 1.62 -19.81 -17.86
N PRO A 616 2.00 -19.24 -16.71
CA PRO A 616 1.15 -19.23 -15.52
C PRO A 616 -0.25 -18.65 -15.81
N ASN A 617 -1.28 -19.25 -15.22
CA ASN A 617 -2.66 -18.83 -15.42
C ASN A 617 -3.03 -17.61 -14.56
N ALA A 618 -2.34 -16.50 -14.80
CA ALA A 618 -2.54 -15.23 -14.10
C ALA A 618 -2.61 -14.10 -15.13
N SER A 619 -3.64 -13.26 -15.04
CA SER A 619 -3.80 -12.14 -15.97
C SER A 619 -2.69 -11.12 -15.79
N THR A 620 -2.08 -10.68 -16.89
CA THR A 620 -1.12 -9.58 -16.91
C THR A 620 -1.08 -8.93 -18.30
N THR A 621 -0.76 -7.64 -18.38
CA THR A 621 -0.49 -6.92 -19.63
C THR A 621 1.00 -6.61 -19.81
N THR A 622 1.83 -6.99 -18.84
CA THR A 622 3.24 -6.64 -18.73
C THR A 622 4.12 -7.89 -18.53
N GLY A 623 3.65 -9.04 -19.01
CA GLY A 623 4.36 -10.31 -18.88
C GLY A 623 5.72 -10.28 -19.58
N ARG A 624 6.76 -10.88 -18.97
CA ARG A 624 8.12 -10.99 -19.54
C ARG A 624 8.70 -12.38 -19.29
N ILE A 625 9.56 -12.81 -20.20
CA ILE A 625 10.30 -14.08 -20.14
C ILE A 625 11.79 -13.78 -20.12
N MET A 626 12.47 -14.34 -19.12
CA MET A 626 13.92 -14.33 -19.01
C MET A 626 14.46 -15.73 -19.23
N VAL A 627 15.55 -15.85 -20.00
CA VAL A 627 16.36 -17.07 -20.06
C VAL A 627 17.70 -16.77 -19.41
N LYS A 628 18.04 -17.53 -18.38
CA LYS A 628 19.24 -17.34 -17.56
C LYS A 628 20.07 -18.61 -17.57
N GLY A 629 21.40 -18.53 -17.66
CA GLY A 629 22.23 -19.73 -17.48
C GLY A 629 22.08 -20.32 -16.07
N SER A 630 21.79 -21.61 -15.94
CA SER A 630 21.65 -22.27 -14.62
C SER A 630 23.02 -22.31 -13.93
N ASN A 631 23.08 -21.90 -12.66
CA ASN A 631 24.35 -21.70 -11.93
C ASN A 631 25.32 -20.73 -12.63
N HIS A 632 24.79 -19.82 -13.44
CA HIS A 632 25.52 -18.74 -14.09
C HIS A 632 24.84 -17.40 -13.79
N ILE A 633 25.53 -16.32 -14.15
CA ILE A 633 25.07 -14.95 -13.90
C ILE A 633 24.56 -14.22 -15.15
N PHE A 634 24.78 -14.78 -16.34
CA PHE A 634 24.32 -14.17 -17.59
C PHE A 634 22.87 -14.55 -17.88
N PHE A 635 22.15 -13.65 -18.53
CA PHE A 635 20.75 -13.84 -18.93
C PHE A 635 20.40 -12.94 -20.11
N ASP A 636 19.22 -13.15 -20.69
CA ASP A 636 18.57 -12.17 -21.54
C ASP A 636 17.05 -12.22 -21.37
N VAL A 637 16.36 -11.14 -21.74
CA VAL A 637 14.91 -10.98 -21.60
C VAL A 637 14.30 -10.63 -22.95
N ASN A 638 13.13 -11.18 -23.25
CA ASN A 638 12.39 -10.83 -24.46
C ASN A 638 12.06 -9.32 -24.51
N ASN A 639 12.06 -8.68 -25.67
CA ASN A 639 12.00 -7.22 -25.82
C ASN A 639 10.60 -6.59 -25.72
N ALA A 640 9.53 -7.39 -25.63
CA ALA A 640 8.16 -6.89 -25.65
C ALA A 640 7.30 -7.44 -24.51
N ASN A 641 6.25 -6.71 -24.16
CA ASN A 641 5.28 -7.20 -23.17
C ASN A 641 4.42 -8.32 -23.75
N ILE A 642 4.15 -9.32 -22.92
CA ILE A 642 3.25 -10.43 -23.17
C ILE A 642 1.96 -10.17 -22.39
N THR A 643 0.84 -10.11 -23.09
CA THR A 643 -0.47 -10.06 -22.44
C THR A 643 -0.95 -11.49 -22.19
N VAL A 644 -1.35 -11.79 -20.96
CA VAL A 644 -1.97 -13.06 -20.58
C VAL A 644 -3.39 -12.76 -20.14
N ASN A 645 -4.34 -13.41 -20.81
CA ASN A 645 -5.72 -13.46 -20.34
C ASN A 645 -5.86 -14.73 -19.51
N ALA A 646 -6.07 -14.61 -18.19
CA ALA A 646 -6.32 -15.78 -17.36
C ALA A 646 -7.51 -16.56 -17.93
N SER A 647 -7.31 -17.84 -18.14
CA SER A 647 -8.39 -18.76 -18.44
C SER A 647 -9.07 -19.09 -17.12
N SER A 648 -10.38 -18.86 -17.00
CA SER A 648 -11.17 -19.69 -16.09
C SER A 648 -11.11 -21.07 -16.69
N GLY A 649 -10.26 -21.96 -16.16
CA GLY A 649 -10.31 -23.36 -16.54
C GLY A 649 -11.77 -23.79 -16.51
N THR A 650 -12.28 -24.38 -17.58
CA THR A 650 -13.65 -24.89 -17.59
C THR A 650 -13.75 -25.86 -16.43
N ASP A 651 -14.57 -25.52 -15.45
CA ASP A 651 -14.87 -26.45 -14.37
C ASP A 651 -15.59 -27.64 -15.01
N THR A 652 -15.01 -28.84 -14.88
CA THR A 652 -15.50 -30.08 -15.48
C THR A 652 -15.91 -31.10 -14.43
N VAL A 653 -15.72 -30.75 -13.15
CA VAL A 653 -16.03 -31.63 -12.04
C VAL A 653 -17.45 -31.28 -11.60
N ALA A 654 -18.32 -32.30 -11.55
CA ALA A 654 -19.68 -32.09 -11.11
C ALA A 654 -19.76 -32.04 -9.56
N PRO A 655 -20.70 -31.27 -9.00
CA PRO A 655 -20.93 -31.26 -7.56
C PRO A 655 -21.26 -32.65 -6.99
N THR A 656 -20.99 -32.87 -5.71
CA THR A 656 -21.40 -34.10 -5.01
C THR A 656 -22.92 -34.21 -4.89
N ALA A 657 -23.47 -35.42 -4.87
CA ALA A 657 -24.91 -35.63 -4.70
C ALA A 657 -25.41 -35.16 -3.31
N PRO A 658 -26.51 -34.38 -3.22
CA PRO A 658 -27.13 -34.02 -1.94
C PRO A 658 -27.76 -35.23 -1.23
N THR A 659 -27.99 -35.11 0.09
CA THR A 659 -28.81 -36.08 0.84
C THR A 659 -30.14 -35.45 1.21
N LEU A 660 -31.24 -35.99 0.66
CA LEU A 660 -32.60 -35.46 0.76
C LEU A 660 -33.39 -36.07 1.92
N THR A 661 -34.21 -35.23 2.56
CA THR A 661 -35.20 -35.59 3.58
C THR A 661 -36.52 -34.84 3.33
N ALA A 662 -37.63 -35.36 3.85
CA ALA A 662 -38.93 -34.72 3.79
C ALA A 662 -39.59 -34.65 5.17
N SER A 663 -40.39 -33.61 5.42
CA SER A 663 -41.11 -33.41 6.67
C SER A 663 -42.39 -32.60 6.47
N GLY A 664 -43.26 -32.58 7.50
CA GLY A 664 -44.46 -31.74 7.51
C GLY A 664 -45.46 -32.05 6.40
N THR A 665 -45.58 -33.31 5.99
CA THR A 665 -46.50 -33.73 4.93
C THR A 665 -47.96 -33.56 5.39
N THR A 666 -48.74 -32.81 4.62
CA THR A 666 -50.17 -32.57 4.82
C THR A 666 -50.99 -33.35 3.78
N SER A 667 -52.29 -33.07 3.67
CA SER A 667 -53.12 -33.62 2.58
C SER A 667 -52.78 -33.03 1.20
N THR A 668 -52.12 -31.87 1.14
CA THR A 668 -51.83 -31.17 -0.14
C THR A 668 -50.43 -30.59 -0.28
N SER A 669 -49.53 -30.83 0.68
CA SER A 669 -48.15 -30.31 0.63
C SER A 669 -47.14 -31.17 1.38
N THR A 670 -45.85 -30.96 1.11
CA THR A 670 -44.73 -31.50 1.89
C THR A 670 -43.54 -30.54 1.85
N ASN A 671 -42.70 -30.54 2.88
CA ASN A 671 -41.44 -29.78 2.88
C ASN A 671 -40.26 -30.70 2.61
N LEU A 672 -39.38 -30.30 1.69
CA LEU A 672 -38.14 -31.00 1.35
C LEU A 672 -36.93 -30.20 1.87
N SER A 673 -35.94 -30.90 2.41
CA SER A 673 -34.66 -30.31 2.82
C SER A 673 -33.52 -31.30 2.58
N TRP A 674 -32.34 -30.78 2.26
CA TRP A 674 -31.17 -31.61 1.96
C TRP A 674 -29.86 -31.06 2.51
N SER A 675 -28.85 -31.92 2.64
CA SER A 675 -27.48 -31.50 2.92
C SER A 675 -26.91 -30.74 1.71
N GLY A 676 -26.24 -29.60 1.95
CA GLY A 676 -25.57 -28.87 0.87
C GLY A 676 -24.55 -29.74 0.13
N ALA A 677 -24.46 -29.59 -1.19
CA ALA A 677 -23.44 -30.25 -2.01
C ALA A 677 -22.11 -29.47 -1.97
N THR A 678 -21.00 -30.18 -2.16
CA THR A 678 -19.65 -29.58 -2.27
C THR A 678 -19.12 -29.71 -3.69
N ASP A 679 -18.30 -28.75 -4.08
CA ASP A 679 -17.71 -28.63 -5.41
C ASP A 679 -16.34 -27.91 -5.32
N ASN A 680 -15.47 -28.07 -6.31
CA ASN A 680 -14.14 -27.43 -6.36
C ASN A 680 -14.18 -25.93 -6.68
N VAL A 681 -15.23 -25.43 -7.33
CA VAL A 681 -15.42 -23.99 -7.60
C VAL A 681 -16.62 -23.44 -6.83
N GLY A 682 -17.73 -24.19 -6.78
CA GLY A 682 -18.88 -23.89 -5.92
C GLY A 682 -20.24 -24.23 -6.53
N VAL A 683 -21.17 -24.63 -5.68
CA VAL A 683 -22.56 -24.96 -6.04
C VAL A 683 -23.40 -23.69 -6.14
N THR A 684 -24.12 -23.50 -7.25
CA THR A 684 -24.94 -22.31 -7.51
C THR A 684 -26.43 -22.56 -7.37
N GLY A 685 -26.87 -23.83 -7.36
CA GLY A 685 -28.27 -24.16 -7.08
C GLY A 685 -28.59 -25.65 -7.13
N TYR A 686 -29.89 -25.94 -6.99
CA TYR A 686 -30.46 -27.27 -6.90
C TYR A 686 -31.72 -27.38 -7.76
N ASP A 687 -31.86 -28.49 -8.45
CA ASP A 687 -33.04 -28.87 -9.24
C ASP A 687 -33.82 -29.96 -8.50
N VAL A 688 -35.10 -29.73 -8.25
CA VAL A 688 -35.99 -30.59 -7.46
C VAL A 688 -36.95 -31.34 -8.38
N PHE A 689 -36.96 -32.66 -8.28
CA PHE A 689 -37.75 -33.54 -9.13
C PHE A 689 -38.83 -34.27 -8.34
N GLN A 690 -40.03 -34.36 -8.92
CA GLN A 690 -41.11 -35.24 -8.48
C GLN A 690 -41.24 -36.38 -9.50
N GLY A 691 -40.85 -37.59 -9.11
CA GLY A 691 -40.61 -38.68 -10.05
C GLY A 691 -39.52 -38.29 -11.05
N ALA A 692 -39.85 -38.32 -12.34
CA ALA A 692 -38.94 -37.88 -13.41
C ALA A 692 -39.11 -36.39 -13.80
N SER A 693 -40.14 -35.71 -13.30
CA SER A 693 -40.48 -34.34 -13.71
C SER A 693 -39.80 -33.31 -12.82
N LEU A 694 -39.12 -32.32 -13.42
CA LEU A 694 -38.59 -31.16 -12.72
C LEU A 694 -39.76 -30.27 -12.25
N ILE A 695 -39.85 -30.01 -10.95
CA ILE A 695 -40.91 -29.18 -10.37
C ILE A 695 -40.43 -27.79 -9.95
N GLY A 696 -39.11 -27.59 -9.84
CA GLY A 696 -38.53 -26.28 -9.59
C GLY A 696 -37.02 -26.30 -9.38
N SER A 697 -36.43 -25.10 -9.34
CA SER A 697 -35.01 -24.89 -9.02
C SER A 697 -34.88 -23.85 -7.90
N THR A 698 -33.90 -24.01 -7.03
CA THR A 698 -33.66 -23.09 -5.89
C THR A 698 -32.17 -23.01 -5.55
N ALA A 699 -31.71 -21.88 -5.03
CA ALA A 699 -30.37 -21.73 -4.46
C ALA A 699 -30.31 -22.20 -2.99
N SER A 700 -31.46 -22.28 -2.32
CA SER A 700 -31.57 -22.71 -0.92
C SER A 700 -31.53 -24.24 -0.80
N THR A 701 -31.18 -24.76 0.37
CA THR A 701 -31.15 -26.21 0.67
C THR A 701 -32.51 -26.76 1.13
N SER A 702 -33.60 -26.11 0.72
CA SER A 702 -34.98 -26.47 1.08
C SER A 702 -35.97 -26.04 0.00
N TYR A 703 -37.06 -26.80 -0.15
CA TYR A 703 -38.13 -26.53 -1.11
C TYR A 703 -39.48 -27.06 -0.60
N THR A 704 -40.52 -26.23 -0.65
CA THR A 704 -41.89 -26.63 -0.27
C THR A 704 -42.68 -27.02 -1.52
N VAL A 705 -43.20 -28.25 -1.54
CA VAL A 705 -44.05 -28.75 -2.62
C VAL A 705 -45.51 -28.59 -2.20
N THR A 706 -46.31 -27.95 -3.03
CA THR A 706 -47.74 -27.68 -2.81
C THR A 706 -48.61 -28.33 -3.89
N SER A 707 -49.93 -28.20 -3.78
CA SER A 707 -50.90 -28.73 -4.75
C SER A 707 -50.84 -30.25 -4.96
N LEU A 708 -50.42 -31.00 -3.93
CA LEU A 708 -50.45 -32.45 -3.94
C LEU A 708 -51.88 -32.96 -3.74
N THR A 709 -52.20 -34.15 -4.25
CA THR A 709 -53.50 -34.78 -4.03
C THR A 709 -53.50 -35.56 -2.72
N PRO A 710 -54.59 -35.53 -1.93
CA PRO A 710 -54.70 -36.32 -0.70
C PRO A 710 -54.53 -37.83 -0.92
N SER A 711 -54.10 -38.56 0.10
CA SER A 711 -53.89 -40.02 0.08
C SER A 711 -53.05 -40.54 -1.10
N THR A 712 -52.12 -39.73 -1.61
CA THR A 712 -51.31 -40.03 -2.79
C THR A 712 -49.84 -40.08 -2.42
N THR A 713 -49.13 -41.09 -2.93
CA THR A 713 -47.69 -41.24 -2.68
C THR A 713 -46.88 -40.56 -3.78
N TYR A 714 -45.97 -39.69 -3.39
CA TYR A 714 -45.04 -38.97 -4.25
C TYR A 714 -43.61 -39.37 -3.92
N THR A 715 -42.73 -39.35 -4.92
CA THR A 715 -41.29 -39.60 -4.74
C THR A 715 -40.50 -38.40 -5.24
N PHE A 716 -39.50 -37.96 -4.46
CA PHE A 716 -38.70 -36.79 -4.75
C PHE A 716 -37.20 -37.10 -4.80
N THR A 717 -36.48 -36.40 -5.68
CA THR A 717 -35.01 -36.39 -5.75
C THR A 717 -34.50 -34.97 -6.02
N VAL A 718 -33.25 -34.68 -5.67
CA VAL A 718 -32.60 -33.39 -5.92
C VAL A 718 -31.25 -33.58 -6.60
N LYS A 719 -30.91 -32.70 -7.54
CA LYS A 719 -29.57 -32.61 -8.16
C LYS A 719 -28.98 -31.24 -7.90
N ALA A 720 -27.69 -31.17 -7.57
CA ALA A 720 -26.95 -29.91 -7.44
C ALA A 720 -26.34 -29.50 -8.79
N LYS A 721 -26.17 -28.21 -9.00
CA LYS A 721 -25.51 -27.62 -10.18
C LYS A 721 -24.55 -26.51 -9.78
N ASP A 722 -23.49 -26.35 -10.56
CA ASP A 722 -22.49 -25.29 -10.41
C ASP A 722 -22.70 -24.16 -11.44
N ALA A 723 -21.79 -23.19 -11.46
CA ALA A 723 -21.81 -22.07 -12.41
C ALA A 723 -21.40 -22.46 -13.84
N ALA A 724 -20.67 -23.58 -14.00
CA ALA A 724 -20.18 -24.08 -15.27
C ALA A 724 -21.19 -25.01 -15.99
N GLY A 725 -22.27 -25.38 -15.30
CA GLY A 725 -23.34 -26.21 -15.83
C GLY A 725 -23.15 -27.71 -15.56
N ASN A 726 -22.18 -28.12 -14.74
CA ASN A 726 -22.06 -29.52 -14.34
C ASN A 726 -23.17 -29.86 -13.33
N VAL A 727 -23.71 -31.07 -13.43
CA VAL A 727 -24.85 -31.53 -12.62
C VAL A 727 -24.47 -32.78 -11.86
N SER A 728 -24.76 -32.80 -10.56
CA SER A 728 -24.49 -33.96 -9.70
C SER A 728 -25.29 -35.20 -10.09
N ALA A 729 -24.88 -36.36 -9.58
CA ALA A 729 -25.81 -37.49 -9.46
C ALA A 729 -27.04 -37.09 -8.61
N ALA A 730 -28.17 -37.76 -8.82
CA ALA A 730 -29.37 -37.53 -8.01
C ALA A 730 -29.13 -37.92 -6.55
N SER A 731 -29.79 -37.20 -5.64
CA SER A 731 -29.86 -37.56 -4.22
C SER A 731 -30.48 -38.96 -4.02
N ASN A 732 -30.50 -39.43 -2.77
CA ASN A 732 -31.43 -40.49 -2.38
C ASN A 732 -32.88 -40.09 -2.71
N SER A 733 -33.70 -41.08 -3.07
CA SER A 733 -35.13 -40.90 -3.28
C SER A 733 -35.87 -40.87 -1.94
N VAL A 734 -36.76 -39.90 -1.76
CA VAL A 734 -37.64 -39.81 -0.59
C VAL A 734 -39.08 -39.93 -1.05
N SER A 735 -39.80 -40.92 -0.51
CA SER A 735 -41.23 -41.10 -0.75
C SER A 735 -42.06 -40.57 0.41
N VAL A 736 -43.10 -39.80 0.10
CA VAL A 736 -44.08 -39.30 1.08
C VAL A 736 -45.48 -39.61 0.62
N THR A 737 -46.36 -39.97 1.54
CA THR A 737 -47.79 -40.16 1.29
C THR A 737 -48.56 -39.02 1.95
N THR A 738 -49.31 -38.26 1.15
CA THR A 738 -50.15 -37.18 1.68
C THR A 738 -51.27 -37.73 2.56
N LEU A 739 -51.68 -36.94 3.55
CA LEU A 739 -52.76 -37.30 4.46
C LEU A 739 -54.12 -37.36 3.74
N ALA A 740 -55.11 -38.03 4.32
CA ALA A 740 -56.48 -38.03 3.82
C ALA A 740 -57.10 -36.61 3.94
N GLY A 741 -57.92 -36.21 2.96
CA GLY A 741 -58.66 -34.95 3.00
C GLY A 741 -59.97 -35.07 3.79
N THR A 742 -60.31 -34.05 4.58
CA THR A 742 -61.56 -34.00 5.36
C THR A 742 -62.62 -33.20 4.61
N THR A 743 -63.77 -33.81 4.27
CA THR A 743 -64.96 -33.12 3.75
C THR A 743 -65.88 -32.74 4.91
N VAL A 744 -66.19 -31.45 5.05
CA VAL A 744 -67.04 -30.89 6.11
C VAL A 744 -68.46 -30.63 5.55
N THR A 745 -69.52 -31.07 6.24
CA THR A 745 -70.92 -30.98 5.77
C THR A 745 -71.75 -30.11 6.72
N TYR A 746 -72.40 -29.06 6.20
CA TYR A 746 -73.23 -28.14 6.99
C TYR A 746 -74.73 -28.50 6.93
N CYS A 747 -75.48 -28.10 7.96
CA CYS A 747 -76.94 -28.25 7.99
C CYS A 747 -77.65 -27.45 6.88
N SER A 748 -78.82 -27.91 6.43
CA SER A 748 -79.65 -27.22 5.44
C SER A 748 -80.41 -26.02 6.04
N ALA A 749 -80.47 -24.90 5.32
CA ALA A 749 -81.33 -23.77 5.66
C ALA A 749 -81.91 -23.09 4.41
N ALA A 750 -83.17 -22.66 4.42
CA ALA A 750 -83.80 -21.98 3.28
C ALA A 750 -85.07 -21.22 3.66
N ALA A 751 -85.40 -20.16 2.92
CA ALA A 751 -86.73 -19.58 2.94
C ALA A 751 -87.70 -20.33 2.00
N THR A 752 -89.02 -20.28 2.23
CA THR A 752 -90.00 -20.90 1.32
C THR A 752 -90.65 -19.92 0.34
N ASN A 753 -90.52 -18.61 0.58
CA ASN A 753 -91.05 -17.54 -0.26
C ASN A 753 -90.01 -16.41 -0.34
N THR A 754 -89.58 -16.11 -1.58
CA THR A 754 -88.68 -14.99 -1.92
C THR A 754 -89.35 -14.02 -2.91
N SER A 755 -90.65 -14.19 -3.15
CA SER A 755 -91.42 -13.44 -4.16
C SER A 755 -91.71 -12.02 -3.69
N ASP A 756 -91.87 -11.82 -2.39
CA ASP A 756 -92.16 -10.53 -1.77
C ASP A 756 -90.87 -9.77 -1.42
N GLU A 757 -89.91 -10.47 -0.79
CA GLU A 757 -88.59 -9.96 -0.43
C GLU A 757 -87.48 -10.99 -0.67
N ARG A 758 -86.28 -10.53 -0.99
CA ARG A 758 -85.07 -11.36 -1.09
C ARG A 758 -83.80 -10.56 -0.86
N ILE A 759 -82.67 -11.24 -0.71
CA ILE A 759 -81.37 -10.58 -0.72
C ILE A 759 -81.08 -10.17 -2.16
N GLY A 760 -80.67 -8.92 -2.36
CA GLY A 760 -80.24 -8.42 -3.67
C GLY A 760 -78.72 -8.33 -3.80
N ASN A 761 -78.01 -8.07 -2.71
CA ASN A 761 -76.54 -8.02 -2.72
C ASN A 761 -75.96 -8.22 -1.32
N VAL A 762 -74.88 -9.01 -1.24
CA VAL A 762 -74.05 -9.17 -0.03
C VAL A 762 -72.65 -8.63 -0.31
N LYS A 763 -72.17 -7.73 0.56
CA LYS A 763 -70.77 -7.29 0.58
C LYS A 763 -70.10 -7.60 1.91
N PHE A 764 -68.94 -8.26 1.83
CA PHE A 764 -68.10 -8.57 2.99
C PHE A 764 -66.66 -8.81 2.53
N GLY A 765 -65.70 -8.01 3.02
CA GLY A 765 -64.33 -8.02 2.48
C GLY A 765 -64.30 -7.66 0.99
N THR A 766 -63.72 -8.54 0.16
CA THR A 766 -63.77 -8.42 -1.32
C THR A 766 -65.00 -9.07 -1.95
N ILE A 767 -65.85 -9.76 -1.18
CA ILE A 767 -67.13 -10.25 -1.70
C ILE A 767 -68.02 -9.04 -1.96
N ASN A 768 -68.55 -8.97 -3.18
CA ASN A 768 -69.61 -8.06 -3.59
C ASN A 768 -70.49 -8.83 -4.58
N ASN A 769 -71.35 -9.68 -4.05
CA ASN A 769 -72.14 -10.61 -4.84
C ASN A 769 -73.57 -10.12 -4.96
N THR A 770 -74.01 -9.84 -6.19
CA THR A 770 -75.40 -9.52 -6.49
C THR A 770 -76.18 -10.82 -6.61
N SER A 771 -77.16 -10.99 -5.75
CA SER A 771 -78.04 -12.16 -5.76
C SER A 771 -79.06 -12.01 -6.89
N THR A 772 -79.13 -13.02 -7.75
CA THR A 772 -79.99 -13.02 -8.94
C THR A 772 -81.04 -14.12 -8.90
N GLY A 773 -81.01 -15.01 -7.92
CA GLY A 773 -81.96 -16.12 -7.79
C GLY A 773 -83.25 -15.73 -7.07
N THR A 774 -84.27 -16.56 -7.26
CA THR A 774 -85.53 -16.53 -6.50
C THR A 774 -85.69 -17.80 -5.67
N ALA A 775 -84.58 -18.48 -5.39
CA ALA A 775 -84.55 -19.66 -4.53
C ALA A 775 -84.32 -19.21 -3.09
N GLY A 776 -85.03 -19.83 -2.14
CA GLY A 776 -84.89 -19.49 -0.73
C GLY A 776 -83.54 -19.86 -0.11
N TYR A 777 -82.73 -20.66 -0.81
CA TYR A 777 -81.32 -20.90 -0.51
C TYR A 777 -80.50 -20.80 -1.79
N GLU A 778 -79.37 -20.11 -1.73
CA GLU A 778 -78.37 -20.10 -2.80
C GLU A 778 -76.97 -20.43 -2.26
N ASP A 779 -76.25 -21.27 -3.01
CA ASP A 779 -74.87 -21.65 -2.70
C ASP A 779 -73.90 -20.84 -3.56
N PHE A 780 -73.22 -19.89 -2.92
CA PHE A 780 -72.19 -19.05 -3.55
C PHE A 780 -70.80 -19.37 -3.00
N THR A 781 -70.51 -20.63 -2.66
CA THR A 781 -69.24 -20.97 -1.99
C THR A 781 -68.04 -21.09 -2.92
N SER A 782 -68.27 -20.93 -4.21
CA SER A 782 -67.24 -20.57 -5.20
C SER A 782 -66.79 -19.10 -5.08
N VAL A 783 -67.59 -18.23 -4.46
CA VAL A 783 -67.28 -16.82 -4.19
C VAL A 783 -66.63 -16.70 -2.82
N SER A 784 -65.45 -16.09 -2.77
CA SER A 784 -64.66 -16.01 -1.54
C SER A 784 -63.91 -14.70 -1.33
N THR A 785 -63.48 -14.47 -0.09
CA THR A 785 -62.56 -13.38 0.27
C THR A 785 -61.58 -13.82 1.35
N ASN A 786 -60.43 -13.16 1.40
CA ASN A 786 -59.43 -13.34 2.45
C ASN A 786 -59.74 -12.38 3.61
N VAL A 787 -59.80 -12.91 4.83
CA VAL A 787 -60.03 -12.13 6.05
C VAL A 787 -58.96 -12.43 7.10
N THR A 788 -58.50 -11.40 7.79
CA THR A 788 -57.37 -11.50 8.73
C THR A 788 -57.87 -11.61 10.17
N ARG A 789 -57.29 -12.52 10.95
CA ARG A 789 -57.62 -12.69 12.38
C ARG A 789 -57.39 -11.40 13.16
N GLY A 790 -58.35 -11.06 14.02
CA GLY A 790 -58.33 -9.84 14.84
C GLY A 790 -58.75 -8.56 14.10
N SER A 791 -59.01 -8.63 12.80
CA SER A 791 -59.48 -7.48 12.01
C SER A 791 -61.01 -7.44 11.91
N ALA A 792 -61.56 -6.23 11.87
CA ALA A 792 -62.99 -5.98 11.69
C ALA A 792 -63.31 -5.65 10.24
N TYR A 793 -64.38 -6.24 9.71
CA TYR A 793 -64.85 -6.08 8.34
C TYR A 793 -66.32 -5.67 8.34
N THR A 794 -66.67 -4.74 7.46
CA THR A 794 -68.06 -4.29 7.30
C THR A 794 -68.85 -5.31 6.49
N ILE A 795 -69.96 -5.79 7.05
CA ILE A 795 -70.99 -6.54 6.35
C ILE A 795 -72.07 -5.58 5.85
N SER A 796 -72.52 -5.76 4.62
CA SER A 796 -73.60 -4.99 3.99
C SER A 796 -74.52 -5.93 3.23
N VAL A 797 -75.79 -6.04 3.66
CA VAL A 797 -76.81 -6.85 3.01
C VAL A 797 -77.89 -5.91 2.46
N THR A 798 -78.14 -5.97 1.16
CA THR A 798 -79.11 -5.10 0.48
C THR A 798 -80.37 -5.91 0.20
N PRO A 799 -81.50 -5.66 0.90
CA PRO A 799 -82.77 -6.29 0.58
C PRO A 799 -83.36 -5.74 -0.73
N VAL A 800 -84.14 -6.56 -1.41
CA VAL A 800 -84.95 -6.20 -2.57
C VAL A 800 -86.40 -6.61 -2.29
N TRP A 801 -87.31 -5.65 -2.38
CA TRP A 801 -88.76 -5.88 -2.30
C TRP A 801 -89.39 -5.70 -3.68
N THR A 802 -90.34 -6.57 -4.02
CA THR A 802 -91.00 -6.52 -5.34
C THR A 802 -92.19 -5.56 -5.39
N SER A 803 -92.78 -5.21 -4.24
CA SER A 803 -93.86 -4.21 -4.14
C SER A 803 -93.80 -3.34 -2.87
N THR A 804 -94.37 -3.80 -1.74
CA THR A 804 -94.36 -3.10 -0.46
C THR A 804 -93.04 -3.30 0.27
N THR A 805 -92.46 -2.22 0.82
CA THR A 805 -91.25 -2.30 1.65
C THR A 805 -91.58 -2.89 3.02
N TYR A 806 -91.01 -4.05 3.31
CA TYR A 806 -91.15 -4.76 4.57
C TYR A 806 -89.92 -4.59 5.47
N SER A 807 -90.10 -4.79 6.77
CA SER A 807 -89.03 -4.70 7.75
C SER A 807 -88.26 -6.02 7.77
N GLU A 808 -86.98 -6.02 7.38
CA GLU A 808 -86.16 -7.23 7.28
C GLU A 808 -85.14 -7.32 8.40
N ALA A 809 -84.97 -8.52 8.94
CA ALA A 809 -83.98 -8.83 9.96
C ALA A 809 -82.92 -9.78 9.41
N TYR A 810 -81.71 -9.73 9.98
CA TYR A 810 -80.54 -10.40 9.43
C TYR A 810 -79.77 -11.16 10.50
N SER A 811 -79.24 -12.32 10.14
CA SER A 811 -78.26 -13.08 10.92
C SER A 811 -77.16 -13.59 10.01
N VAL A 812 -75.90 -13.42 10.40
CA VAL A 812 -74.72 -13.92 9.68
C VAL A 812 -73.95 -14.85 10.59
N TYR A 813 -73.73 -16.08 10.13
CA TYR A 813 -72.97 -17.10 10.83
C TYR A 813 -71.64 -17.36 10.12
N ILE A 814 -70.56 -17.59 10.89
CA ILE A 814 -69.24 -17.97 10.37
C ILE A 814 -68.71 -19.11 11.23
N ASP A 815 -68.37 -20.22 10.58
CA ASP A 815 -67.76 -21.39 11.22
C ASP A 815 -66.27 -21.07 11.46
N TYR A 816 -65.91 -20.64 12.66
CA TYR A 816 -64.55 -20.19 12.94
C TYR A 816 -63.60 -21.34 13.29
N ASN A 817 -64.13 -22.47 13.75
CA ASN A 817 -63.34 -23.60 14.22
C ASN A 817 -63.16 -24.71 13.15
N LYS A 818 -63.99 -24.69 12.10
CA LYS A 818 -64.04 -25.58 10.93
C LYS A 818 -64.56 -26.99 11.21
N ASP A 819 -65.44 -27.13 12.18
CA ASP A 819 -66.02 -28.43 12.51
C ASP A 819 -67.27 -28.79 11.69
N GLY A 820 -67.83 -27.82 10.94
CA GLY A 820 -68.97 -28.05 10.05
C GLY A 820 -70.33 -27.71 10.64
N ASP A 821 -70.38 -27.08 11.80
CA ASP A 821 -71.61 -26.47 12.30
C ASP A 821 -71.46 -24.97 12.56
N PHE A 822 -72.50 -24.35 13.13
CA PHE A 822 -72.53 -22.91 13.45
C PHE A 822 -73.06 -22.67 14.87
N THR A 823 -72.98 -23.70 15.71
CA THR A 823 -73.66 -23.73 17.02
C THR A 823 -72.78 -23.23 18.15
N ASP A 824 -71.49 -23.02 17.88
CA ASP A 824 -70.53 -22.58 18.87
C ASP A 824 -70.69 -21.11 19.27
N SER A 825 -70.21 -20.83 20.48
CA SER A 825 -70.22 -19.47 21.02
C SER A 825 -69.35 -18.54 20.16
N GLY A 826 -69.97 -17.50 19.60
CA GLY A 826 -69.30 -16.50 18.76
C GLY A 826 -69.43 -16.73 17.25
N GLU A 827 -70.06 -17.83 16.82
CA GLU A 827 -70.25 -18.12 15.39
C GLU A 827 -71.46 -17.42 14.77
N LEU A 828 -72.43 -16.97 15.57
CA LEU A 828 -73.35 -15.90 15.17
C LEU A 828 -72.57 -14.57 15.13
N ALA A 829 -71.92 -14.33 14.00
CA ALA A 829 -70.97 -13.24 13.80
C ALA A 829 -71.65 -11.86 13.77
N TRP A 830 -72.89 -11.77 13.29
CA TRP A 830 -73.67 -10.52 13.30
C TRP A 830 -75.18 -10.78 13.25
N THR A 831 -75.95 -9.92 13.92
CA THR A 831 -77.41 -9.91 13.79
C THR A 831 -77.95 -8.48 13.80
N LYS A 832 -79.08 -8.27 13.12
CA LYS A 832 -79.81 -7.00 13.11
C LYS A 832 -81.31 -7.26 13.19
N ALA A 833 -81.98 -6.59 14.11
CA ALA A 833 -83.44 -6.61 14.25
C ALA A 833 -84.12 -6.00 13.02
N GLY A 834 -85.40 -6.33 12.81
CA GLY A 834 -86.18 -5.92 11.66
C GLY A 834 -86.08 -4.42 11.37
N SER A 835 -85.65 -4.06 10.17
CA SER A 835 -85.58 -2.68 9.70
C SER A 835 -85.83 -2.59 8.19
N THR A 836 -86.37 -1.47 7.74
CA THR A 836 -86.48 -1.13 6.30
C THR A 836 -85.22 -0.45 5.75
N THR A 837 -84.16 -0.33 6.55
CA THR A 837 -82.89 0.32 6.15
C THR A 837 -82.19 -0.49 5.06
N THR A 838 -81.84 0.16 3.94
CA THR A 838 -81.11 -0.48 2.83
C THR A 838 -79.90 0.38 2.40
N PRO A 839 -78.68 -0.21 2.30
CA PRO A 839 -78.34 -1.55 2.74
C PRO A 839 -78.29 -1.67 4.28
N ALA A 840 -78.59 -2.86 4.81
CA ALA A 840 -78.39 -3.19 6.20
C ALA A 840 -76.90 -3.46 6.47
N THR A 841 -76.25 -2.57 7.21
CA THR A 841 -74.81 -2.66 7.50
C THR A 841 -74.50 -2.98 8.96
N GLY A 842 -73.34 -3.61 9.18
CA GLY A 842 -72.78 -3.95 10.48
C GLY A 842 -71.27 -4.21 10.40
N SER A 843 -70.63 -4.45 11.53
CA SER A 843 -69.20 -4.80 11.61
C SER A 843 -69.04 -6.18 12.24
N ILE A 844 -68.30 -7.06 11.57
CA ILE A 844 -67.92 -8.39 12.06
C ILE A 844 -66.43 -8.39 12.32
N THR A 845 -66.02 -8.72 13.55
CA THR A 845 -64.61 -8.91 13.88
C THR A 845 -64.26 -10.39 13.81
N ILE A 846 -63.23 -10.74 13.05
CA ILE A 846 -62.75 -12.12 12.97
C ILE A 846 -62.00 -12.45 14.28
N PRO A 847 -62.42 -13.44 15.08
CA PRO A 847 -61.76 -13.77 16.33
C PRO A 847 -60.29 -14.12 16.12
N ALA A 848 -59.42 -13.67 17.04
CA ALA A 848 -58.01 -14.03 17.01
C ALA A 848 -57.78 -15.55 17.13
N THR A 849 -58.75 -16.24 17.77
CA THR A 849 -58.78 -17.69 17.98
C THR A 849 -59.28 -18.50 16.78
N ALA A 850 -59.76 -17.86 15.72
CA ALA A 850 -60.28 -18.58 14.55
C ALA A 850 -59.20 -19.46 13.88
N THR A 851 -59.60 -20.61 13.33
CA THR A 851 -58.71 -21.54 12.64
C THR A 851 -58.38 -21.02 11.24
N VAL A 852 -57.10 -21.00 10.86
CA VAL A 852 -56.64 -20.48 9.54
C VAL A 852 -57.01 -21.40 8.37
N GLY A 853 -57.24 -20.81 7.19
CA GLY A 853 -57.62 -21.44 5.91
C GLY A 853 -59.09 -21.18 5.53
N THR A 854 -59.63 -21.93 4.57
CA THR A 854 -61.02 -21.85 4.10
C THR A 854 -62.06 -22.25 5.17
N THR A 855 -63.17 -21.52 5.28
CA THR A 855 -64.36 -21.85 6.08
C THR A 855 -65.65 -21.26 5.47
N ARG A 856 -66.83 -21.61 6.01
CA ARG A 856 -68.16 -21.20 5.53
C ARG A 856 -68.66 -19.96 6.27
N MET A 857 -69.26 -19.03 5.51
CA MET A 857 -70.10 -17.94 6.03
C MET A 857 -71.52 -18.09 5.48
N ARG A 858 -72.53 -18.02 6.35
CA ARG A 858 -73.95 -18.09 5.99
C ARG A 858 -74.65 -16.77 6.32
N VAL A 859 -75.30 -16.17 5.33
CA VAL A 859 -76.07 -14.92 5.45
C VAL A 859 -77.55 -15.23 5.35
N MET A 860 -78.33 -14.82 6.33
CA MET A 860 -79.76 -15.13 6.41
C MET A 860 -80.56 -13.84 6.59
N MET A 861 -81.55 -13.63 5.73
CA MET A 861 -82.53 -12.54 5.81
C MET A 861 -83.93 -13.11 6.06
N LYS A 862 -84.69 -12.54 6.99
CA LYS A 862 -86.04 -12.99 7.34
C LYS A 862 -86.95 -11.81 7.69
N TYR A 863 -88.23 -11.92 7.32
CA TYR A 863 -89.27 -10.94 7.66
C TYR A 863 -89.37 -10.68 9.17
N SER A 864 -89.26 -9.40 9.53
CA SER A 864 -89.58 -8.74 10.81
C SER A 864 -88.80 -9.22 12.05
N SER A 865 -88.22 -10.42 12.05
CA SER A 865 -87.55 -11.05 13.19
C SER A 865 -86.29 -11.77 12.76
N ALA A 866 -85.19 -11.59 13.51
CA ALA A 866 -83.92 -12.20 13.17
C ALA A 866 -84.01 -13.74 13.20
N PRO A 867 -83.39 -14.46 12.25
CA PRO A 867 -83.28 -15.90 12.30
C PRO A 867 -82.61 -16.36 13.60
N THR A 868 -83.30 -17.20 14.38
CA THR A 868 -82.85 -17.71 15.69
C THR A 868 -82.00 -18.97 15.60
N SER A 869 -81.82 -19.52 14.40
CA SER A 869 -81.04 -20.72 14.10
C SER A 869 -80.36 -20.56 12.73
N SER A 870 -79.17 -21.12 12.60
CA SER A 870 -78.41 -21.22 11.35
C SER A 870 -78.92 -22.34 10.42
N CYS A 871 -79.80 -23.20 10.93
CA CYS A 871 -80.40 -24.35 10.27
C CYS A 871 -81.93 -24.26 10.23
N GLY A 872 -82.55 -24.90 9.23
CA GLY A 872 -84.01 -25.04 9.11
C GLY A 872 -84.65 -24.06 8.11
N THR A 873 -85.98 -24.09 8.00
CA THR A 873 -86.71 -23.27 7.04
C THR A 873 -87.60 -22.22 7.68
N TYR A 874 -87.80 -21.10 6.98
CA TYR A 874 -88.73 -20.05 7.38
C TYR A 874 -89.50 -19.49 6.17
N THR A 875 -90.64 -18.85 6.43
CA THR A 875 -91.57 -18.58 5.34
C THR A 875 -91.07 -17.52 4.36
N TYR A 876 -90.62 -16.36 4.84
CA TYR A 876 -90.30 -15.23 3.98
C TYR A 876 -88.87 -14.69 4.22
N GLY A 877 -88.09 -14.52 3.15
CA GLY A 877 -86.70 -14.04 3.15
C GLY A 877 -85.77 -14.89 2.27
N GLN A 878 -84.48 -14.98 2.58
CA GLN A 878 -83.52 -15.79 1.80
C GLN A 878 -82.26 -16.16 2.62
N VAL A 879 -81.62 -17.29 2.29
CA VAL A 879 -80.33 -17.74 2.84
C VAL A 879 -79.28 -17.85 1.74
N GLU A 880 -78.07 -17.40 2.00
CA GLU A 880 -76.93 -17.48 1.08
C GLU A 880 -75.65 -17.92 1.79
N ASP A 881 -74.91 -18.86 1.19
CA ASP A 881 -73.63 -19.34 1.71
C ASP A 881 -72.44 -18.86 0.87
N TYR A 882 -71.34 -18.49 1.53
CA TYR A 882 -70.08 -17.99 0.95
C TYR A 882 -68.85 -18.65 1.59
N THR A 883 -67.69 -18.57 0.93
CA THR A 883 -66.41 -19.07 1.50
C THR A 883 -65.54 -17.93 2.02
N LEU A 884 -64.98 -18.06 3.22
CA LEU A 884 -63.98 -17.14 3.78
C LEU A 884 -62.63 -17.84 3.92
N ASN A 885 -61.54 -17.19 3.53
CA ASN A 885 -60.18 -17.67 3.75
C ASN A 885 -59.56 -16.90 4.93
N ILE A 886 -59.57 -17.52 6.11
CA ILE A 886 -59.03 -16.89 7.31
C ILE A 886 -57.50 -16.99 7.30
N VAL A 887 -56.82 -15.86 7.22
CA VAL A 887 -55.34 -15.80 7.23
C VAL A 887 -54.83 -15.30 8.59
N SER A 888 -53.62 -15.73 8.96
CA SER A 888 -52.93 -15.17 10.12
C SER A 888 -52.64 -13.69 9.90
N ALA A 889 -52.69 -12.88 10.96
CA ALA A 889 -52.11 -11.54 10.93
C ALA A 889 -50.59 -11.68 10.71
N GLY A 890 -50.15 -11.59 9.46
CA GLY A 890 -48.74 -11.58 9.12
C GLY A 890 -48.11 -10.28 9.61
N LYS A 891 -46.92 -10.37 10.24
CA LYS A 891 -45.94 -9.29 10.10
C LYS A 891 -45.59 -9.27 8.62
N GLY A 892 -45.97 -8.18 7.97
CA GLY A 892 -46.28 -8.14 6.54
C GLY A 892 -45.18 -8.62 5.61
N THR A 893 -45.62 -9.29 4.55
CA THR A 893 -45.00 -9.31 3.22
C THR A 893 -46.10 -9.59 2.18
N ASP A 894 -46.35 -8.57 1.33
CA ASP A 894 -46.79 -8.54 -0.09
C ASP A 894 -48.12 -9.21 -0.51
N MET A 895 -49.00 -8.54 -1.26
CA MET A 895 -48.87 -7.97 -2.63
C MET A 895 -50.00 -6.91 -2.88
N PRO A 896 -50.09 -6.17 -4.03
CA PRO A 896 -49.28 -6.18 -5.26
C PRO A 896 -48.75 -4.80 -5.72
N ASP A 897 -47.81 -4.88 -6.66
CA ASP A 897 -47.34 -3.88 -7.63
C ASP A 897 -48.12 -2.55 -7.73
N THR A 898 -47.52 -1.49 -7.19
CA THR A 898 -47.46 -0.18 -7.83
C THR A 898 -46.05 0.37 -7.60
N GLY A 899 -45.33 0.60 -8.69
CA GLY A 899 -43.93 0.97 -8.67
C GLY A 899 -43.58 2.12 -7.74
N ASP A 900 -42.43 1.99 -7.09
CA ASP A 900 -41.58 3.14 -6.82
C ASP A 900 -40.10 2.72 -6.78
N LEU A 901 -39.27 3.63 -7.25
CA LEU A 901 -37.84 3.46 -7.47
C LEU A 901 -37.08 3.22 -6.15
N ILE A 902 -36.70 1.98 -5.83
CA ILE A 902 -35.60 1.77 -4.88
C ILE A 902 -34.29 1.90 -5.66
N ALA A 903 -33.73 3.10 -5.60
CA ALA A 903 -32.41 3.40 -6.13
C ALA A 903 -31.38 2.45 -5.48
N ASP A 904 -30.78 1.58 -6.28
CA ASP A 904 -29.75 0.64 -5.84
C ASP A 904 -28.61 1.42 -5.13
N ILE A 905 -28.23 0.97 -3.93
CA ILE A 905 -27.18 1.62 -3.13
C ILE A 905 -25.86 1.48 -3.88
N LYS A 906 -25.19 2.59 -4.19
CA LYS A 906 -23.89 2.56 -4.87
C LYS A 906 -22.76 2.70 -3.87
N VAL A 907 -21.70 1.94 -4.08
CA VAL A 907 -20.52 1.87 -3.23
C VAL A 907 -19.28 2.15 -4.08
N TYR A 908 -18.54 3.23 -3.79
CA TYR A 908 -17.38 3.66 -4.58
C TYR A 908 -16.35 4.44 -3.75
N PRO A 909 -15.06 4.43 -4.11
CA PRO A 909 -14.46 3.59 -5.14
C PRO A 909 -14.45 2.11 -4.72
N ASN A 910 -14.58 1.20 -5.70
CA ASN A 910 -14.42 -0.23 -5.51
C ASN A 910 -13.48 -0.75 -6.61
N PRO A 911 -12.19 -1.01 -6.32
CA PRO A 911 -11.61 -1.17 -4.98
C PRO A 911 -11.44 0.13 -4.17
N ALA A 912 -11.60 0.03 -2.85
CA ALA A 912 -11.45 1.11 -1.87
C ALA A 912 -10.08 1.02 -1.18
N LYS A 913 -9.40 2.15 -0.99
CA LYS A 913 -8.15 2.21 -0.23
C LYS A 913 -8.43 2.62 1.22
N ASP A 914 -8.91 3.85 1.44
CA ASP A 914 -9.06 4.38 2.81
C ASP A 914 -10.52 4.74 3.14
N ILE A 915 -11.26 5.26 2.16
CA ILE A 915 -12.65 5.72 2.31
C ILE A 915 -13.54 5.05 1.27
N LEU A 916 -14.72 4.63 1.73
CA LEU A 916 -15.79 4.06 0.92
C LEU A 916 -17.02 4.99 0.99
N HIS A 917 -17.44 5.53 -0.15
CA HIS A 917 -18.62 6.37 -0.28
C HIS A 917 -19.86 5.53 -0.62
N ILE A 918 -20.98 5.89 0.01
CA ILE A 918 -22.27 5.25 -0.15
C ILE A 918 -23.28 6.31 -0.60
N SER A 919 -23.85 6.11 -1.79
CA SER A 919 -24.93 6.95 -2.30
C SER A 919 -26.22 6.13 -2.49
N ASN A 920 -27.36 6.83 -2.57
CA ASN A 920 -28.71 6.26 -2.65
C ASN A 920 -29.16 5.49 -1.40
N THR A 921 -28.74 5.90 -0.20
CA THR A 921 -29.21 5.33 1.08
C THR A 921 -29.94 6.38 1.92
N THR A 922 -31.01 5.95 2.61
CA THR A 922 -31.68 6.71 3.69
C THR A 922 -31.25 6.24 5.08
N SER A 923 -30.52 5.13 5.17
CA SER A 923 -29.97 4.61 6.43
C SER A 923 -28.58 5.18 6.66
N GLU A 924 -28.38 5.72 7.87
CA GLU A 924 -27.08 6.19 8.35
C GLU A 924 -26.26 5.09 9.04
N GLU A 925 -26.78 3.87 9.20
CA GLU A 925 -26.09 2.79 9.90
C GLU A 925 -25.49 1.78 8.91
N TYR A 926 -24.26 1.34 9.19
CA TYR A 926 -23.58 0.32 8.39
C TYR A 926 -23.01 -0.82 9.24
N LYS A 927 -22.89 -2.00 8.62
CA LYS A 927 -22.20 -3.18 9.14
C LYS A 927 -21.34 -3.80 8.04
N ILE A 928 -20.06 -4.04 8.30
CA ILE A 928 -19.12 -4.69 7.38
C ILE A 928 -18.87 -6.11 7.87
N PHE A 929 -19.01 -7.07 6.96
CA PHE A 929 -18.76 -8.49 7.17
C PHE A 929 -17.61 -8.96 6.27
N ASP A 930 -16.85 -9.94 6.73
CA ASP A 930 -15.97 -10.70 5.83
C ASP A 930 -16.79 -11.64 4.93
N MET A 931 -16.12 -12.32 3.99
CA MET A 931 -16.77 -13.28 3.09
C MET A 931 -17.30 -14.53 3.81
N GLY A 932 -16.90 -14.77 5.07
CA GLY A 932 -17.43 -15.83 5.92
C GLY A 932 -18.66 -15.41 6.74
N GLY A 933 -19.13 -14.16 6.60
CA GLY A 933 -20.29 -13.62 7.31
C GLY A 933 -19.98 -13.14 8.73
N LYS A 934 -18.71 -13.08 9.14
CA LYS A 934 -18.31 -12.54 10.45
C LYS A 934 -18.36 -11.02 10.40
N LEU A 935 -18.99 -10.40 11.40
CA LEU A 935 -19.01 -8.94 11.55
C LEU A 935 -17.60 -8.43 11.89
N ILE A 936 -17.05 -7.55 11.04
CA ILE A 936 -15.71 -6.97 11.16
C ILE A 936 -15.76 -5.54 11.70
N SER A 937 -16.74 -4.75 11.26
CA SER A 937 -16.90 -3.35 11.69
C SER A 937 -18.37 -2.92 11.60
N SER A 938 -18.80 -1.96 12.43
CA SER A 938 -20.13 -1.36 12.33
C SER A 938 -20.10 0.07 12.89
N GLY A 939 -20.93 0.95 12.35
CA GLY A 939 -21.00 2.33 12.81
C GLY A 939 -22.05 3.15 12.07
N LYS A 940 -21.93 4.47 12.19
CA LYS A 940 -22.75 5.42 11.42
C LYS A 940 -21.95 6.02 10.27
N LEU A 941 -22.62 6.37 9.18
CA LEU A 941 -22.05 7.04 8.03
C LEU A 941 -21.71 8.49 8.40
N GLU A 942 -20.46 8.90 8.17
CA GLU A 942 -20.07 10.30 8.27
C GLU A 942 -20.18 10.93 6.89
N ARG A 943 -21.22 11.76 6.68
CA ARG A 943 -21.52 12.40 5.37
C ARG A 943 -21.57 11.37 4.21
N GLY A 944 -22.24 10.23 4.44
CA GLY A 944 -22.38 9.17 3.43
C GLY A 944 -21.11 8.37 3.15
N SER A 945 -20.13 8.38 4.06
CA SER A 945 -18.84 7.71 3.88
C SER A 945 -18.48 6.81 5.06
N VAL A 946 -17.65 5.80 4.80
CA VAL A 946 -17.10 4.85 5.78
C VAL A 946 -15.59 4.78 5.64
N ASN A 947 -14.86 4.91 6.75
CA ASN A 947 -13.43 4.68 6.79
C ASN A 947 -13.15 3.17 6.87
N VAL A 948 -12.48 2.65 5.85
CA VAL A 948 -12.14 1.22 5.70
C VAL A 948 -10.63 0.97 5.82
N ASN A 949 -9.84 1.97 6.23
CA ASN A 949 -8.38 1.86 6.35
C ASN A 949 -7.94 0.74 7.33
N ASN A 950 -8.74 0.51 8.38
CA ASN A 950 -8.45 -0.51 9.39
C ASN A 950 -8.75 -1.96 8.93
N LEU A 951 -9.30 -2.14 7.72
CA LEU A 951 -9.53 -3.46 7.14
C LEU A 951 -8.27 -3.95 6.45
N ILE A 952 -7.89 -5.22 6.68
CA ILE A 952 -6.84 -5.87 5.89
C ILE A 952 -7.26 -5.99 4.42
N LYS A 953 -6.30 -6.08 3.49
CA LYS A 953 -6.60 -6.25 2.06
C LYS A 953 -7.44 -7.51 1.85
N GLY A 954 -8.54 -7.37 1.12
CA GLY A 954 -9.50 -8.47 0.98
C GLY A 954 -10.86 -8.05 0.44
N VAL A 955 -11.77 -9.01 0.35
CA VAL A 955 -13.13 -8.80 -0.11
C VAL A 955 -14.06 -8.75 1.10
N TYR A 956 -14.94 -7.75 1.14
CA TYR A 956 -15.89 -7.54 2.23
C TYR A 956 -17.30 -7.26 1.72
N MET A 957 -18.28 -7.47 2.59
CA MET A 957 -19.69 -7.12 2.37
C MET A 957 -20.08 -6.00 3.32
N ILE A 958 -20.58 -4.88 2.80
CA ILE A 958 -21.15 -3.80 3.61
C ILE A 958 -22.68 -3.85 3.51
N LYS A 959 -23.35 -3.86 4.67
CA LYS A 959 -24.80 -3.79 4.83
C LYS A 959 -25.18 -2.41 5.35
N ILE A 960 -26.08 -1.73 4.64
CA ILE A 960 -26.65 -0.42 5.02
C ILE A 960 -28.17 -0.54 4.93
N GLY A 961 -28.88 -0.42 6.06
CA GLY A 961 -30.29 -0.79 6.14
C GLY A 961 -30.54 -2.27 5.80
N GLU A 962 -31.41 -2.54 4.83
CA GLU A 962 -31.67 -3.90 4.32
C GLU A 962 -30.79 -4.30 3.13
N SER A 963 -30.07 -3.35 2.55
CA SER A 963 -29.25 -3.53 1.35
C SER A 963 -27.83 -3.95 1.69
N THR A 964 -27.27 -4.90 0.92
CA THR A 964 -25.90 -5.39 1.11
C THR A 964 -25.12 -5.30 -0.22
N LYS A 965 -23.89 -4.78 -0.17
CA LYS A 965 -23.00 -4.63 -1.34
C LYS A 965 -21.59 -5.14 -1.05
N ARG A 966 -20.96 -5.73 -2.07
CA ARG A 966 -19.57 -6.19 -2.03
C ARG A 966 -18.62 -5.05 -2.36
N PHE A 967 -17.51 -4.92 -1.64
CA PHE A 967 -16.38 -4.08 -2.02
C PHE A 967 -15.03 -4.76 -1.77
N ILE A 968 -14.01 -4.32 -2.48
CA ILE A 968 -12.63 -4.81 -2.37
C ILE A 968 -11.81 -3.75 -1.62
N LYS A 969 -11.13 -4.14 -0.55
CA LYS A 969 -10.12 -3.33 0.13
C LYS A 969 -8.75 -3.62 -0.49
N ASN A 970 -8.14 -2.59 -1.07
CA ASN A 970 -6.80 -2.66 -1.68
C ASN A 970 -5.66 -2.24 -0.74
#